data_AF-A0A1Q3ALM9-F1
#
_entry.id   AF-A0A1Q3ALM9-F1
#
_cell.length_a   1.000
_cell.length_b   1.000
_cell.length_c   1.000
_cell.angle_alpha   90.00
_cell.angle_beta   90.00
_cell.angle_gamma   90.00
#
_symmetry.space_group_name_H-M   'P 1'
#
loop_
_entity.id
_entity.type
_entity.pdbx_description
1 polymer ?
#
loop_
_entity_poly.entity_id
_entity_poly.type
_entity_poly.pdbx_seq_one_letter_code
_entity_poly.pdbx_strand_id
1 'polypeptide(L)'
;MKPPQTIRDVQRLNGKIAALSRFVSKSAEKCLPFFKILRDPKGFSWSDDCQAAFDKLKEYLASPPLISKPKDGEDLYLYLAATSGAVSAVLVREEEKVQRPVYYVSKALNDAEGRYPEVEKFAYALIISARKLRPYFQAHTIKVLTDKPLKQVLAKPDTSGRLIKWSVELGEYDVKFESRPAIKSQVLTNFFGDNTPTECMEENPSESEKGIWKLSVDGSSCFTGSGAGLVLTSPYGWTLEYALRFKFKATNNEAEWEALIAGLTIAKHLEVQRIEASSDSQLVVGLENGEYESREELMTKYLAHFQGMKSAFEVLRIVKVPRAENIRADQLSKLATAEELEKNQTVLVDYLERPKISQAEVMDIDDLQEPNWMTPFVIWLRDGILPEDPMEARKLVYRANRFQFRDGVLYKRSFSFPWLRCLNPSEADYALREVHEGICGNHTGGRTFSHKLLRQGYYWPTMHQDAINLVRKCDKCQRNANISRSPSQPLTSITAPWPFAQWGMDFVGPLPMATGQRKFLIVAVDYFTKWVEAELLATITEKNTESFVWKSIICRFGVPRTTITDNGKQFDCQAFRDFCREWRIEHRLALVAYPQSNGQAEVINREIISGLKKLLEDSKGRWTEELASVLWAYRTTPRTTTGESPYSLCFGTEVVIPVEVGVQSPRVVHFTEDNNEEGPRSILDLVEELRDKAVIRVAAYQERVSRYYNKRVSPRPLRQGDLVLRNSAVADPTGTRGKLAPAWEGPYKIKRVLRRGTFKLETLGGREIARAWNAEHLRKYYQ
;
A
#
# COMPACT_ATOMS: atom_id res chain seq x y z
N MET A 1 -1.06 -41.84 -37.75
CA MET A 1 0.17 -41.65 -36.93
C MET A 1 0.80 -43.02 -36.67
N LYS A 2 2.14 -43.14 -36.78
CA LYS A 2 2.87 -44.36 -36.42
C LYS A 2 3.14 -44.40 -34.90
N PRO A 3 3.17 -45.58 -34.25
CA PRO A 3 3.55 -45.71 -32.84
C PRO A 3 4.96 -45.15 -32.57
N PRO A 4 5.19 -44.49 -31.42
CA PRO A 4 6.52 -44.04 -30.99
C PRO A 4 7.53 -45.19 -30.91
N GLN A 5 8.73 -45.00 -31.47
CA GLN A 5 9.81 -45.98 -31.41
C GLN A 5 10.97 -45.54 -30.50
N THR A 6 10.96 -44.29 -30.06
CA THR A 6 11.98 -43.73 -29.16
C THR A 6 11.35 -42.88 -28.06
N ILE A 7 12.08 -42.65 -26.96
CA ILE A 7 11.64 -41.71 -25.90
C ILE A 7 11.37 -40.31 -26.47
N ARG A 8 12.17 -39.86 -27.45
CA ARG A 8 11.94 -38.57 -28.13
C ARG A 8 10.61 -38.55 -28.88
N ASP A 9 10.20 -39.66 -29.48
CA ASP A 9 8.89 -39.76 -30.14
C ASP A 9 7.74 -39.72 -29.13
N VAL A 10 7.90 -40.32 -27.94
CA VAL A 10 6.93 -40.25 -26.85
C VAL A 10 6.81 -38.81 -26.32
N GLN A 11 7.93 -38.11 -26.15
CA GLN A 11 7.93 -36.68 -25.78
C GLN A 11 7.22 -35.83 -26.83
N ARG A 12 7.49 -36.08 -28.12
CA ARG A 12 6.84 -35.38 -29.24
C ARG A 12 5.34 -35.67 -29.29
N LEU A 13 4.93 -36.92 -29.07
CA LEU A 13 3.53 -37.32 -28.97
C LEU A 13 2.84 -36.58 -27.81
N ASN A 14 3.46 -36.57 -26.63
CA ASN A 14 2.92 -35.87 -25.46
C ASN A 14 2.78 -34.36 -25.70
N GLY A 15 3.76 -33.73 -26.36
CA GLY A 15 3.68 -32.33 -26.76
C GLY A 15 2.50 -32.03 -27.70
N LYS A 16 2.24 -32.92 -28.68
CA LYS A 16 1.08 -32.81 -29.57
C LYS A 16 -0.25 -32.97 -28.83
N ILE A 17 -0.31 -33.90 -27.88
CA ILE A 17 -1.52 -34.11 -27.06
C ILE A 17 -1.78 -32.91 -26.15
N ALA A 18 -0.75 -32.33 -25.56
CA ALA A 18 -0.87 -31.11 -24.75
C ALA A 18 -1.50 -29.96 -25.55
N ALA A 19 -1.09 -29.78 -26.81
CA ALA A 19 -1.67 -28.77 -27.71
C ALA A 19 -3.16 -29.03 -28.03
N LEU A 20 -3.58 -30.30 -28.04
CA LEU A 20 -4.96 -30.71 -28.25
C LEU A 20 -5.76 -30.91 -26.96
N SER A 21 -5.16 -30.67 -25.78
CA SER A 21 -5.76 -31.01 -24.48
C SER A 21 -7.13 -30.38 -24.24
N ARG A 22 -7.42 -29.24 -24.89
CA ARG A 22 -8.74 -28.58 -24.80
C ARG A 22 -9.88 -29.38 -25.44
N PHE A 23 -9.58 -30.31 -26.36
CA PHE A 23 -10.54 -31.13 -27.12
C PHE A 23 -10.63 -32.58 -26.63
N VAL A 24 -9.69 -33.00 -25.79
CA VAL A 24 -9.54 -34.40 -25.39
C VAL A 24 -10.05 -34.59 -23.97
N SER A 25 -11.18 -35.28 -23.84
CA SER A 25 -11.71 -35.72 -22.56
C SER A 25 -10.70 -36.61 -21.83
N LYS A 26 -10.48 -36.33 -20.54
CA LYS A 26 -9.58 -37.09 -19.64
C LYS A 26 -8.18 -37.33 -20.22
N SER A 27 -7.63 -36.34 -20.93
CA SER A 27 -6.37 -36.50 -21.66
C SER A 27 -5.20 -36.96 -20.80
N ALA A 28 -5.11 -36.54 -19.53
CA ALA A 28 -4.02 -36.94 -18.65
C ALA A 28 -4.14 -38.40 -18.21
N GLU A 29 -5.36 -38.89 -18.00
CA GLU A 29 -5.65 -40.29 -17.67
C GLU A 29 -5.29 -41.22 -18.83
N LYS A 30 -5.73 -40.85 -20.05
CA LYS A 30 -5.42 -41.59 -21.28
C LYS A 30 -3.92 -41.63 -21.59
N CYS A 31 -3.15 -40.67 -21.09
CA CYS A 31 -1.70 -40.59 -21.28
C CYS A 31 -0.87 -41.18 -20.13
N LEU A 32 -1.49 -41.73 -19.08
CA LEU A 32 -0.75 -42.33 -17.95
C LEU A 32 0.28 -43.38 -18.39
N PRO A 33 -0.03 -44.30 -19.34
CA PRO A 33 0.97 -45.26 -19.83
C PRO A 33 2.21 -44.57 -20.45
N PHE A 34 2.00 -43.48 -21.21
CA PHE A 34 3.11 -42.71 -21.80
C PHE A 34 3.95 -42.00 -20.73
N PHE A 35 3.33 -41.51 -19.66
CA PHE A 35 4.04 -40.87 -18.56
C PHE A 35 4.92 -41.87 -17.78
N LYS A 36 4.52 -43.13 -17.68
CA LYS A 36 5.36 -44.19 -17.07
C LYS A 36 6.66 -44.39 -17.86
N ILE A 37 6.59 -44.48 -19.19
CA ILE A 37 7.77 -44.57 -20.06
C ILE A 37 8.70 -43.35 -19.89
N LEU A 38 8.14 -42.15 -19.74
CA LEU A 38 8.93 -40.93 -19.56
C LEU A 38 9.63 -40.83 -18.19
N ARG A 39 9.18 -41.60 -17.18
CA ARG A 39 9.81 -41.65 -15.85
C ARG A 39 11.03 -42.58 -15.79
N ASP A 40 11.15 -43.55 -16.69
CA ASP A 40 12.31 -44.45 -16.80
C ASP A 40 12.98 -44.36 -18.19
N PRO A 41 13.90 -43.40 -18.39
CA PRO A 41 14.53 -43.17 -19.68
C PRO A 41 15.59 -44.20 -20.07
N LYS A 42 15.95 -45.15 -19.19
CA LYS A 42 17.00 -46.16 -19.47
C LYS A 42 16.44 -47.51 -19.95
N GLY A 43 15.17 -47.80 -19.69
CA GLY A 43 14.49 -49.05 -20.07
C GLY A 43 13.33 -48.85 -21.05
N PHE A 44 13.56 -48.17 -22.19
CA PHE A 44 12.49 -47.92 -23.16
C PHE A 44 11.91 -49.24 -23.70
N SER A 45 10.66 -49.52 -23.35
CA SER A 45 9.84 -50.59 -23.90
C SER A 45 8.44 -50.06 -24.18
N TRP A 46 7.97 -50.23 -25.41
CA TRP A 46 6.61 -49.87 -25.81
C TRP A 46 5.68 -51.03 -25.49
N SER A 47 5.00 -50.97 -24.35
CA SER A 47 4.12 -52.03 -23.87
C SER A 47 2.79 -52.09 -24.62
N ASP A 48 2.08 -53.22 -24.49
CA ASP A 48 0.72 -53.40 -25.03
C ASP A 48 -0.25 -52.35 -24.48
N ASP A 49 -0.10 -51.96 -23.20
CA ASP A 49 -0.87 -50.86 -22.60
C ASP A 49 -0.64 -49.52 -23.30
N CYS A 50 0.60 -49.24 -23.72
CA CYS A 50 0.94 -48.03 -24.46
C CYS A 50 0.38 -48.08 -25.88
N GLN A 51 0.41 -49.24 -26.52
CA GLN A 51 -0.19 -49.43 -27.84
C GLN A 51 -1.71 -49.26 -27.79
N ALA A 52 -2.38 -49.87 -26.81
CA ALA A 52 -3.82 -49.74 -26.61
C ALA A 52 -4.23 -48.29 -26.30
N ALA A 53 -3.49 -47.58 -25.44
CA ALA A 53 -3.74 -46.17 -25.17
C ALA A 53 -3.54 -45.28 -26.41
N PHE A 54 -2.53 -45.60 -27.24
CA PHE A 54 -2.26 -44.88 -28.48
C PHE A 54 -3.34 -45.08 -29.54
N ASP A 55 -3.86 -46.30 -29.69
CA ASP A 55 -4.94 -46.58 -30.63
C ASP A 55 -6.28 -46.00 -30.16
N LYS A 56 -6.62 -46.10 -28.87
CA LYS A 56 -7.79 -45.41 -28.27
C LYS A 56 -7.72 -43.90 -28.48
N LEU A 57 -6.54 -43.31 -28.37
CA LEU A 57 -6.35 -41.89 -28.62
C LEU A 57 -6.53 -41.53 -30.09
N LYS A 58 -6.03 -42.34 -31.02
CA LYS A 58 -6.22 -42.15 -32.47
C LYS A 58 -7.70 -42.24 -32.85
N GLU A 59 -8.41 -43.22 -32.31
CA GLU A 59 -9.85 -43.38 -32.53
C GLU A 59 -10.63 -42.17 -32.02
N TYR A 60 -10.35 -41.72 -30.79
CA TYR A 60 -10.98 -40.53 -30.23
C TYR A 60 -10.70 -39.25 -31.06
N LEU A 61 -9.47 -39.11 -31.57
CA LEU A 61 -9.09 -37.96 -32.41
C LEU A 61 -9.62 -38.04 -33.84
N ALA A 62 -10.09 -39.21 -34.30
CA ALA A 62 -10.73 -39.37 -35.60
C ALA A 62 -12.14 -38.77 -35.63
N SER A 63 -12.81 -38.68 -34.47
CA SER A 63 -14.14 -38.09 -34.32
C SER A 63 -14.24 -37.19 -33.07
N PRO A 64 -13.53 -36.04 -33.04
CA PRO A 64 -13.51 -35.17 -31.86
C PRO A 64 -14.88 -34.52 -31.63
N PRO A 65 -15.31 -34.34 -30.37
CA PRO A 65 -16.57 -33.65 -30.07
C PRO A 65 -16.49 -32.17 -30.48
N LEU A 66 -17.58 -31.65 -31.05
CA LEU A 66 -17.73 -30.23 -31.38
C LEU A 66 -17.76 -29.40 -30.10
N ILE A 67 -16.75 -28.54 -29.93
CA ILE A 67 -16.71 -27.55 -28.85
C ILE A 67 -17.48 -26.30 -29.27
N SER A 68 -18.19 -25.72 -28.31
CA SER A 68 -18.98 -24.51 -28.48
C SER A 68 -18.34 -23.30 -27.77
N LYS A 69 -18.58 -22.10 -28.29
CA LYS A 69 -18.19 -20.85 -27.62
C LYS A 69 -19.29 -20.44 -26.63
N PRO A 70 -18.93 -19.93 -25.45
CA PRO A 70 -19.91 -19.40 -24.53
C PRO A 70 -20.47 -18.06 -25.03
N LYS A 71 -21.72 -17.74 -24.65
CA LYS A 71 -22.38 -16.45 -24.89
C LYS A 71 -22.17 -15.53 -23.69
N ASP A 72 -22.28 -14.21 -23.90
CA ASP A 72 -22.14 -13.23 -22.83
C ASP A 72 -23.27 -13.36 -21.81
N GLY A 73 -22.91 -13.44 -20.52
CA GLY A 73 -23.86 -13.48 -19.41
C GLY A 73 -24.56 -14.82 -19.14
N GLU A 74 -24.20 -15.91 -19.82
CA GLU A 74 -24.77 -17.24 -19.54
C GLU A 74 -24.09 -17.98 -18.37
N ASP A 75 -24.83 -18.80 -17.63
CA ASP A 75 -24.24 -19.69 -16.64
C ASP A 75 -23.51 -20.85 -17.33
N LEU A 76 -22.33 -21.22 -16.84
CA LEU A 76 -21.57 -22.37 -17.33
C LEU A 76 -21.55 -23.47 -16.29
N TYR A 77 -21.65 -24.72 -16.76
CA TYR A 77 -21.70 -25.91 -15.91
C TYR A 77 -20.34 -26.60 -15.92
N LEU A 78 -19.85 -26.96 -14.73
CA LEU A 78 -18.59 -27.66 -14.56
C LEU A 78 -18.82 -29.04 -13.98
N TYR A 79 -18.39 -30.06 -14.71
CA TYR A 79 -18.37 -31.43 -14.24
C TYR A 79 -16.96 -31.83 -13.85
N LEU A 80 -16.82 -32.48 -12.70
CA LEU A 80 -15.54 -32.93 -12.16
C LEU A 80 -15.45 -34.46 -12.19
N ALA A 81 -14.23 -34.96 -12.38
CA ALA A 81 -13.88 -36.37 -12.25
C ALA A 81 -12.48 -36.50 -11.65
N ALA A 82 -12.29 -37.49 -10.78
CA ALA A 82 -11.00 -37.81 -10.20
C ALA A 82 -10.77 -39.33 -10.24
N THR A 83 -9.52 -39.72 -10.47
CA THR A 83 -9.04 -41.10 -10.35
C THR A 83 -7.81 -41.14 -9.45
N SER A 84 -7.23 -42.33 -9.23
CA SER A 84 -6.00 -42.48 -8.45
C SER A 84 -4.81 -41.74 -9.08
N GLY A 85 -4.75 -41.64 -10.42
CA GLY A 85 -3.63 -41.08 -11.17
C GLY A 85 -3.88 -39.74 -11.85
N ALA A 86 -5.13 -39.26 -11.97
CA ALA A 86 -5.44 -38.02 -12.66
C ALA A 86 -6.71 -37.33 -12.14
N VAL A 87 -6.79 -36.02 -12.34
CA VAL A 87 -8.03 -35.24 -12.16
C VAL A 87 -8.43 -34.60 -13.48
N SER A 88 -9.73 -34.54 -13.73
CA SER A 88 -10.29 -33.98 -14.97
C SER A 88 -11.55 -33.17 -14.69
N ALA A 89 -11.81 -32.22 -15.58
CA ALA A 89 -13.04 -31.45 -15.58
C ALA A 89 -13.48 -31.14 -17.01
N VAL A 90 -14.79 -30.95 -17.20
CA VAL A 90 -15.36 -30.44 -18.44
C VAL A 90 -16.25 -29.25 -18.14
N LEU A 91 -15.98 -28.14 -18.83
CA LEU A 91 -16.81 -26.94 -18.83
C LEU A 91 -17.83 -27.07 -19.97
N VAL A 92 -19.09 -26.84 -19.67
CA VAL A 92 -20.24 -27.12 -20.54
C VAL A 92 -21.17 -25.91 -20.53
N ARG A 93 -21.76 -25.61 -21.69
CA ARG A 93 -22.91 -24.69 -21.79
C ARG A 93 -24.16 -25.46 -22.15
N GLU A 94 -25.31 -24.97 -21.72
CA GLU A 94 -26.61 -25.56 -22.02
C GLU A 94 -27.39 -24.64 -22.95
N GLU A 95 -27.82 -25.17 -24.10
CA GLU A 95 -28.59 -24.47 -25.11
C GLU A 95 -29.77 -25.36 -25.50
N GLU A 96 -31.01 -24.89 -25.30
CA GLU A 96 -32.24 -25.65 -25.61
C GLU A 96 -32.27 -27.05 -24.93
N LYS A 97 -31.80 -27.15 -23.68
CA LYS A 97 -31.63 -28.42 -22.91
C LYS A 97 -30.59 -29.39 -23.50
N VAL A 98 -29.79 -28.95 -24.46
CA VAL A 98 -28.66 -29.70 -25.01
C VAL A 98 -27.35 -29.18 -24.42
N GLN A 99 -26.59 -30.08 -23.83
CA GLN A 99 -25.31 -29.78 -23.21
C GLN A 99 -24.16 -29.89 -24.22
N ARG A 100 -23.47 -28.77 -24.44
CA ARG A 100 -22.36 -28.65 -25.40
C ARG A 100 -21.05 -28.34 -24.66
N PRO A 101 -19.97 -29.11 -24.88
CA PRO A 101 -18.70 -28.86 -24.21
C PRO A 101 -18.10 -27.53 -24.71
N VAL A 102 -17.46 -26.80 -23.80
CA VAL A 102 -16.73 -25.56 -24.03
C VAL A 102 -15.22 -25.80 -23.87
N TYR A 103 -14.83 -26.59 -22.87
CA TYR A 103 -13.41 -26.87 -22.62
C TYR A 103 -13.19 -28.13 -21.77
N TYR A 104 -12.18 -28.92 -22.12
CA TYR A 104 -11.70 -30.04 -21.29
C TYR A 104 -10.41 -29.69 -20.53
N VAL A 105 -10.40 -29.98 -19.23
CA VAL A 105 -9.25 -29.83 -18.34
C VAL A 105 -8.87 -31.21 -17.81
N SER A 106 -7.58 -31.53 -17.85
CA SER A 106 -7.08 -32.78 -17.28
C SER A 106 -5.65 -32.57 -16.79
N LYS A 107 -5.31 -33.18 -15.66
CA LYS A 107 -3.99 -33.12 -15.02
C LYS A 107 -3.64 -34.47 -14.38
N ALA A 108 -2.45 -34.96 -14.66
CA ALA A 108 -1.91 -36.14 -13.98
C ALA A 108 -1.44 -35.76 -12.57
N LEU A 109 -1.76 -36.60 -11.58
CA LEU A 109 -1.38 -36.41 -10.19
C LEU A 109 0.06 -36.88 -9.96
N ASN A 110 0.81 -36.14 -9.15
CA ASN A 110 2.09 -36.62 -8.61
C ASN A 110 1.87 -37.54 -7.39
N ASP A 111 2.92 -38.17 -6.90
CA ASP A 111 2.82 -39.20 -5.84
C ASP A 111 2.27 -38.65 -4.50
N ALA A 112 2.41 -37.34 -4.24
CA ALA A 112 1.79 -36.69 -3.09
C ALA A 112 0.30 -36.41 -3.33
N GLU A 113 -0.05 -35.89 -4.50
CA GLU A 113 -1.42 -35.58 -4.92
C GLU A 113 -2.29 -36.85 -5.10
N GLY A 114 -1.68 -37.96 -5.52
CA GLY A 114 -2.35 -39.26 -5.65
C GLY A 114 -2.84 -39.82 -4.31
N ARG A 115 -2.24 -39.40 -3.19
CA ARG A 115 -2.62 -39.80 -1.83
C ARG A 115 -3.71 -38.93 -1.21
N TYR A 116 -4.19 -37.90 -1.90
CA TYR A 116 -5.26 -37.06 -1.38
C TYR A 116 -6.56 -37.87 -1.23
N PRO A 117 -7.35 -37.62 -0.17
CA PRO A 117 -8.71 -38.15 -0.06
C PRO A 117 -9.53 -37.80 -1.30
N GLU A 118 -10.52 -38.63 -1.63
CA GLU A 118 -11.31 -38.46 -2.85
C GLU A 118 -11.94 -37.07 -2.94
N VAL A 119 -12.55 -36.58 -1.85
CA VAL A 119 -13.16 -35.24 -1.79
C VAL A 119 -12.14 -34.13 -2.02
N GLU A 120 -10.91 -34.27 -1.50
CA GLU A 120 -9.83 -33.32 -1.77
C GLU A 120 -9.36 -33.37 -3.23
N LYS A 121 -9.36 -34.54 -3.88
CA LYS A 121 -9.05 -34.66 -5.31
C LYS A 121 -10.08 -33.95 -6.18
N PHE A 122 -11.36 -34.02 -5.80
CA PHE A 122 -12.42 -33.25 -6.46
C PHE A 122 -12.26 -31.73 -6.24
N ALA A 123 -11.95 -31.30 -5.00
CA ALA A 123 -11.62 -29.90 -4.73
C ALA A 123 -10.38 -29.44 -5.54
N TYR A 124 -9.39 -30.32 -5.69
CA TYR A 124 -8.20 -30.05 -6.48
C TYR A 124 -8.51 -29.94 -7.97
N ALA A 125 -9.39 -30.80 -8.50
CA ALA A 125 -9.87 -30.74 -9.87
C ALA A 125 -10.55 -29.38 -10.16
N LEU A 126 -11.35 -28.88 -9.22
CA LEU A 126 -11.99 -27.56 -9.31
C LEU A 126 -10.94 -26.43 -9.34
N ILE A 127 -9.95 -26.47 -8.45
CA ILE A 127 -8.86 -25.48 -8.40
C ILE A 127 -8.04 -25.42 -9.69
N ILE A 128 -7.65 -26.58 -10.21
CA ILE A 128 -6.90 -26.65 -11.46
C ILE A 128 -7.74 -26.11 -12.62
N SER A 129 -9.04 -26.37 -12.62
CA SER A 129 -9.97 -25.83 -13.61
C SER A 129 -10.08 -24.31 -13.51
N ALA A 130 -10.28 -23.77 -12.31
CA ALA A 130 -10.35 -22.33 -12.07
C ALA A 130 -9.06 -21.60 -12.51
N ARG A 131 -7.88 -22.17 -12.20
CA ARG A 131 -6.59 -21.62 -12.63
C ARG A 131 -6.42 -21.63 -14.15
N LYS A 132 -6.76 -22.74 -14.79
CA LYS A 132 -6.56 -22.93 -16.24
C LYS A 132 -7.60 -22.16 -17.07
N LEU A 133 -8.82 -22.04 -16.55
CA LEU A 133 -9.97 -21.41 -17.19
C LEU A 133 -10.34 -20.08 -16.56
N ARG A 134 -9.35 -19.39 -15.97
CA ARG A 134 -9.54 -18.11 -15.28
C ARG A 134 -10.39 -17.09 -16.06
N PRO A 135 -10.20 -16.90 -17.39
CA PRO A 135 -11.06 -15.97 -18.14
C PRO A 135 -12.54 -16.33 -18.11
N TYR A 136 -12.89 -17.62 -18.12
CA TYR A 136 -14.28 -18.09 -18.05
C TYR A 136 -14.84 -17.94 -16.63
N PHE A 137 -14.05 -18.28 -15.61
CA PHE A 137 -14.44 -18.15 -14.20
C PHE A 137 -14.62 -16.69 -13.74
N GLN A 138 -13.99 -15.73 -14.44
CA GLN A 138 -14.16 -14.30 -14.17
C GLN A 138 -15.34 -13.68 -14.94
N ALA A 139 -15.67 -14.22 -16.10
CA ALA A 139 -16.70 -13.67 -16.98
C ALA A 139 -18.10 -14.26 -16.73
N HIS A 140 -18.17 -15.50 -16.22
CA HIS A 140 -19.42 -16.26 -16.08
C HIS A 140 -19.55 -16.87 -14.69
N THR A 141 -20.80 -17.04 -14.24
CA THR A 141 -21.11 -17.84 -13.05
C THR A 141 -20.89 -19.32 -13.36
N ILE A 142 -20.13 -20.01 -12.51
CA ILE A 142 -19.76 -21.42 -12.70
C ILE A 142 -20.59 -22.30 -11.76
N LYS A 143 -21.48 -23.12 -12.31
CA LYS A 143 -22.28 -24.12 -11.60
C LYS A 143 -21.55 -25.46 -11.57
N VAL A 144 -20.97 -25.81 -10.43
CA VAL A 144 -20.28 -27.07 -10.20
C VAL A 144 -21.28 -28.15 -9.84
N LEU A 145 -21.41 -29.14 -10.74
CA LEU A 145 -22.34 -30.26 -10.57
C LEU A 145 -21.63 -31.44 -9.92
N THR A 146 -21.89 -31.65 -8.64
CA THR A 146 -21.23 -32.67 -7.82
C THR A 146 -22.17 -33.29 -6.79
N ASP A 147 -21.93 -34.56 -6.51
CA ASP A 147 -22.51 -35.39 -5.44
C ASP A 147 -21.64 -35.37 -4.16
N LYS A 148 -20.42 -34.84 -4.24
CA LYS A 148 -19.49 -34.74 -3.11
C LYS A 148 -19.74 -33.42 -2.35
N PRO A 149 -19.52 -33.37 -1.01
CA PRO A 149 -19.80 -32.20 -0.18
C PRO A 149 -18.76 -31.06 -0.32
N LEU A 150 -18.40 -30.68 -1.55
CA LEU A 150 -17.35 -29.68 -1.83
C LEU A 150 -17.66 -28.31 -1.23
N LYS A 151 -18.94 -27.90 -1.25
CA LYS A 151 -19.39 -26.63 -0.64
C LYS A 151 -19.02 -26.57 0.84
N GLN A 152 -19.27 -27.65 1.58
CA GLN A 152 -19.04 -27.73 3.02
C GLN A 152 -17.54 -27.80 3.35
N VAL A 153 -16.80 -28.64 2.61
CA VAL A 153 -15.34 -28.80 2.79
C VAL A 153 -14.58 -27.50 2.50
N LEU A 154 -15.04 -26.71 1.53
CA LEU A 154 -14.43 -25.41 1.22
C LEU A 154 -14.93 -24.28 2.14
N ALA A 155 -16.10 -24.40 2.76
CA ALA A 155 -16.65 -23.38 3.67
C ALA A 155 -16.05 -23.41 5.08
N LYS A 156 -15.67 -24.59 5.60
CA LYS A 156 -15.01 -24.76 6.91
C LYS A 156 -13.68 -25.50 6.77
N PRO A 157 -12.61 -24.84 6.32
CA PRO A 157 -11.34 -25.50 6.02
C PRO A 157 -10.46 -25.74 7.26
N ASP A 158 -11.03 -26.24 8.37
CA ASP A 158 -10.33 -26.26 9.67
C ASP A 158 -9.34 -27.43 9.83
N THR A 159 -9.30 -28.37 8.88
CA THR A 159 -8.51 -29.61 8.98
C THR A 159 -7.26 -29.67 8.07
N SER A 160 -7.15 -28.84 7.03
CA SER A 160 -6.02 -28.90 6.08
C SER A 160 -5.63 -27.52 5.56
N GLY A 161 -4.39 -27.11 5.81
CA GLY A 161 -3.85 -25.82 5.33
C GLY A 161 -3.95 -25.63 3.81
N ARG A 162 -4.01 -26.73 3.03
CA ARG A 162 -4.21 -26.71 1.58
C ARG A 162 -5.64 -26.32 1.21
N LEU A 163 -6.65 -26.85 1.91
CA LEU A 163 -8.06 -26.53 1.70
C LEU A 163 -8.37 -25.07 2.04
N ILE A 164 -7.73 -24.52 3.09
CA ILE A 164 -7.85 -23.09 3.44
C ILE A 164 -7.39 -22.24 2.24
N LYS A 165 -6.21 -22.56 1.70
CA LYS A 165 -5.64 -21.82 0.58
C LYS A 165 -6.51 -21.91 -0.68
N TRP A 166 -7.05 -23.09 -0.96
CA TRP A 166 -7.93 -23.33 -2.10
C TRP A 166 -9.28 -22.62 -1.96
N SER A 167 -9.87 -22.61 -0.77
CA SER A 167 -11.11 -21.87 -0.47
C SER A 167 -10.95 -20.37 -0.71
N VAL A 168 -9.85 -19.77 -0.23
CA VAL A 168 -9.54 -18.35 -0.47
C VAL A 168 -9.38 -18.04 -1.96
N GLU A 169 -8.71 -18.92 -2.71
CA GLU A 169 -8.50 -18.75 -4.15
C GLU A 169 -9.81 -18.86 -4.94
N LEU A 170 -10.70 -19.79 -4.58
CA LEU A 170 -12.00 -19.94 -5.25
C LEU A 170 -12.97 -18.82 -4.91
N GLY A 171 -12.82 -18.17 -3.76
CA GLY A 171 -13.62 -17.00 -3.37
C GLY A 171 -13.45 -15.77 -4.27
N GLU A 172 -12.49 -15.79 -5.21
CA GLU A 172 -12.37 -14.76 -6.26
C GLU A 172 -13.41 -14.93 -7.39
N TYR A 173 -14.06 -16.08 -7.49
CA TYR A 173 -14.95 -16.44 -8.59
C TYR A 173 -16.40 -16.70 -8.09
N ASP A 174 -17.38 -16.47 -8.97
CA ASP A 174 -18.79 -16.80 -8.68
C ASP A 174 -19.06 -18.29 -8.95
N VAL A 175 -18.77 -19.13 -7.95
CA VAL A 175 -18.93 -20.59 -8.02
C VAL A 175 -20.13 -21.04 -7.20
N LYS A 176 -21.11 -21.66 -7.84
CA LYS A 176 -22.29 -22.26 -7.21
C LYS A 176 -22.18 -23.78 -7.24
N PHE A 177 -22.60 -24.44 -6.17
CA PHE A 177 -22.60 -25.90 -6.08
C PHE A 177 -24.03 -26.41 -6.17
N GLU A 178 -24.27 -27.34 -7.10
CA GLU A 178 -25.58 -27.93 -7.35
C GLU A 178 -25.44 -29.46 -7.41
N SER A 179 -26.51 -30.18 -7.01
CA SER A 179 -26.54 -31.63 -7.09
C SER A 179 -26.57 -32.09 -8.55
N ARG A 180 -25.97 -33.24 -8.84
CA ARG A 180 -25.88 -33.76 -10.21
C ARG A 180 -27.25 -34.30 -10.68
N PRO A 181 -27.81 -33.79 -11.80
CA PRO A 181 -29.00 -34.40 -12.43
C PRO A 181 -28.63 -35.62 -13.28
N ALA A 182 -29.63 -36.46 -13.61
CA ALA A 182 -29.46 -37.62 -14.50
C ALA A 182 -28.79 -37.23 -15.83
N ILE A 183 -27.76 -37.97 -16.24
CA ILE A 183 -26.92 -37.66 -17.41
C ILE A 183 -27.71 -37.89 -18.70
N LYS A 184 -27.96 -36.83 -19.49
CA LYS A 184 -28.76 -36.89 -20.74
C LYS A 184 -27.95 -36.76 -22.03
N SER A 185 -26.64 -36.49 -21.96
CA SER A 185 -25.81 -36.21 -23.15
C SER A 185 -24.74 -37.28 -23.37
N GLN A 186 -24.61 -37.77 -24.60
CA GLN A 186 -23.61 -38.75 -25.02
C GLN A 186 -22.16 -38.27 -24.79
N VAL A 187 -21.94 -36.95 -24.79
CA VAL A 187 -20.64 -36.34 -24.46
C VAL A 187 -20.28 -36.51 -22.98
N LEU A 188 -21.28 -36.48 -22.09
CA LEU A 188 -21.10 -36.74 -20.67
C LEU A 188 -21.02 -38.24 -20.37
N THR A 189 -21.75 -39.08 -21.12
CA THR A 189 -21.61 -40.54 -21.05
C THR A 189 -20.17 -40.94 -21.37
N ASN A 190 -19.53 -40.34 -22.39
CA ASN A 190 -18.12 -40.56 -22.71
C ASN A 190 -17.14 -39.96 -21.68
N PHE A 191 -17.58 -39.01 -20.85
CA PHE A 191 -16.77 -38.45 -19.76
C PHE A 191 -16.84 -39.32 -18.49
N PHE A 192 -17.98 -39.95 -18.21
CA PHE A 192 -18.18 -40.81 -17.02
C PHE A 192 -18.03 -42.32 -17.28
N GLY A 193 -18.19 -42.77 -18.53
CA GLY A 193 -18.47 -44.15 -18.93
C GLY A 193 -17.31 -45.14 -18.92
N ASP A 194 -16.50 -45.16 -17.88
CA ASP A 194 -15.60 -46.31 -17.58
C ASP A 194 -15.33 -46.49 -16.07
N ASN A 195 -15.89 -45.65 -15.18
CA ASN A 195 -15.60 -45.67 -13.72
C ASN A 195 -16.87 -45.71 -12.85
N THR A 196 -17.80 -46.62 -13.12
CA THR A 196 -18.72 -47.10 -12.07
C THR A 196 -18.13 -48.39 -11.50
N PRO A 197 -17.54 -48.40 -10.29
CA PRO A 197 -17.35 -49.64 -9.55
C PRO A 197 -18.73 -50.20 -9.20
N THR A 198 -19.01 -51.41 -9.67
CA THR A 198 -20.25 -52.17 -9.51
C THR A 198 -20.42 -52.75 -8.10
N GLU A 199 -20.04 -52.02 -7.05
CA GLU A 199 -20.08 -52.52 -5.66
C GLU A 199 -20.72 -51.51 -4.70
N CYS A 200 -21.94 -51.05 -4.99
CA CYS A 200 -22.79 -50.36 -4.00
C CYS A 200 -24.29 -50.67 -4.20
N MET A 201 -24.64 -51.83 -4.75
CA MET A 201 -26.03 -52.32 -4.73
C MET A 201 -26.14 -53.45 -3.71
N GLU A 202 -26.14 -53.08 -2.44
CA GLU A 202 -26.78 -53.88 -1.40
C GLU A 202 -28.08 -53.19 -0.98
N GLU A 203 -29.04 -54.03 -0.65
CA GLU A 203 -30.49 -53.84 -0.61
C GLU A 203 -30.99 -52.57 0.11
N ASN A 204 -31.90 -51.84 -0.56
CA ASN A 204 -32.66 -50.74 0.05
C ASN A 204 -33.68 -51.28 1.06
N PRO A 205 -33.75 -50.74 2.30
CA PRO A 205 -34.99 -50.75 3.07
C PRO A 205 -36.00 -49.77 2.45
N SER A 206 -37.28 -50.04 2.66
CA SER A 206 -38.48 -49.46 2.04
C SER A 206 -38.56 -47.92 1.92
N GLU A 207 -39.28 -47.45 0.89
CA GLU A 207 -39.44 -46.06 0.42
C GLU A 207 -40.02 -45.01 1.40
N SER A 208 -40.23 -45.34 2.67
CA SER A 208 -40.78 -44.41 3.68
C SER A 208 -39.73 -43.53 4.40
N GLU A 209 -38.43 -43.81 4.27
CA GLU A 209 -37.34 -43.09 5.00
C GLU A 209 -36.53 -42.06 4.17
N LYS A 210 -36.89 -41.79 2.92
CA LYS A 210 -36.14 -40.83 2.08
C LYS A 210 -36.25 -39.39 2.63
N GLY A 211 -35.21 -38.95 3.34
CA GLY A 211 -34.96 -37.54 3.69
C GLY A 211 -34.75 -37.23 5.18
N ILE A 212 -34.78 -38.22 6.08
CA ILE A 212 -34.60 -37.98 7.53
C ILE A 212 -33.13 -38.25 7.91
N TRP A 213 -32.50 -37.27 8.55
CA TRP A 213 -31.16 -37.43 9.14
C TRP A 213 -31.26 -38.15 10.49
N LYS A 214 -30.30 -39.04 10.78
CA LYS A 214 -30.25 -39.76 12.06
C LYS A 214 -29.10 -39.21 12.91
N LEU A 215 -29.39 -38.73 14.10
CA LEU A 215 -28.40 -38.21 15.05
C LEU A 215 -28.37 -39.11 16.29
N SER A 216 -27.26 -39.75 16.57
CA SER A 216 -27.06 -40.51 17.82
C SER A 216 -26.21 -39.68 18.77
N VAL A 217 -26.66 -39.49 20.01
CA VAL A 217 -25.95 -38.70 21.02
C VAL A 217 -25.78 -39.49 22.31
N ASP A 218 -24.68 -39.24 23.02
CA ASP A 218 -24.43 -39.79 24.36
C ASP A 218 -23.57 -38.81 25.18
N GLY A 219 -23.86 -38.70 26.47
CA GLY A 219 -23.13 -37.88 27.43
C GLY A 219 -22.46 -38.72 28.51
N SER A 220 -21.17 -38.44 28.77
CA SER A 220 -20.40 -39.12 29.82
C SER A 220 -19.79 -38.12 30.78
N SER A 221 -19.92 -38.39 32.07
CA SER A 221 -19.20 -37.67 33.12
C SER A 221 -18.54 -38.63 34.10
N CYS A 222 -17.24 -38.44 34.31
CA CYS A 222 -16.43 -39.22 35.23
C CYS A 222 -15.52 -38.32 36.08
N PHE A 223 -14.72 -38.91 36.97
CA PHE A 223 -13.84 -38.14 37.84
C PHE A 223 -12.75 -37.37 37.08
N THR A 224 -12.29 -37.89 35.92
CA THR A 224 -11.24 -37.28 35.09
C THR A 224 -11.75 -36.18 34.15
N GLY A 225 -13.06 -36.09 33.92
CA GLY A 225 -13.67 -35.06 33.08
C GLY A 225 -15.08 -35.43 32.60
N SER A 226 -15.67 -34.53 31.84
CA SER A 226 -16.98 -34.72 31.21
C SER A 226 -16.88 -34.50 29.71
N GLY A 227 -17.72 -35.17 28.93
CA GLY A 227 -17.74 -35.07 27.48
C GLY A 227 -18.98 -35.66 26.84
N ALA A 228 -19.08 -35.50 25.53
CA ALA A 228 -20.20 -35.97 24.72
C ALA A 228 -19.73 -36.62 23.42
N GLY A 229 -20.45 -37.64 22.98
CA GLY A 229 -20.25 -38.32 21.70
C GLY A 229 -21.43 -38.07 20.78
N LEU A 230 -21.16 -37.77 19.52
CA LEU A 230 -22.19 -37.48 18.52
C LEU A 230 -21.88 -38.22 17.22
N VAL A 231 -22.91 -38.84 16.65
CA VAL A 231 -22.86 -39.47 15.32
C VAL A 231 -24.02 -38.97 14.49
N LEU A 232 -23.74 -38.17 13.45
CA LEU A 232 -24.76 -37.66 12.54
C LEU A 232 -24.68 -38.40 11.20
N THR A 233 -25.74 -39.09 10.84
CA THR A 233 -25.85 -39.90 9.62
C THR A 233 -26.80 -39.24 8.64
N SER A 234 -26.33 -39.02 7.41
CA SER A 234 -27.16 -38.47 6.35
C SER A 234 -28.11 -39.51 5.73
N PRO A 235 -29.19 -39.07 5.06
CA PRO A 235 -30.07 -39.95 4.28
C PRO A 235 -29.36 -40.69 3.13
N TYR A 236 -28.12 -40.29 2.82
CA TYR A 236 -27.31 -40.83 1.72
C TYR A 236 -26.19 -41.77 2.22
N GLY A 237 -26.21 -42.14 3.51
CA GLY A 237 -25.34 -43.18 4.08
C GLY A 237 -23.98 -42.72 4.60
N TRP A 238 -23.60 -41.45 4.43
CA TRP A 238 -22.38 -40.92 5.04
C TRP A 238 -22.61 -40.46 6.50
N THR A 239 -21.57 -40.61 7.35
CA THR A 239 -21.61 -40.31 8.79
C THR A 239 -20.57 -39.25 9.18
N LEU A 240 -20.91 -38.42 10.18
CA LEU A 240 -20.00 -37.50 10.87
C LEU A 240 -19.92 -37.89 12.35
N GLU A 241 -18.71 -38.10 12.84
CA GLU A 241 -18.45 -38.53 14.22
C GLU A 241 -17.68 -37.42 14.97
N TYR A 242 -18.21 -37.01 16.12
CA TYR A 242 -17.65 -35.97 16.96
C TYR A 242 -17.49 -36.45 18.41
N ALA A 243 -16.36 -36.09 19.00
CA ALA A 243 -16.11 -36.21 20.44
C ALA A 243 -15.93 -34.80 21.03
N LEU A 244 -16.81 -34.40 21.95
CA LEU A 244 -16.79 -33.08 22.59
C LEU A 244 -16.28 -33.20 24.02
N ARG A 245 -15.21 -32.49 24.36
CA ARG A 245 -14.69 -32.46 25.73
C ARG A 245 -15.14 -31.19 26.46
N PHE A 246 -15.69 -31.33 27.65
CA PHE A 246 -16.14 -30.20 28.45
C PHE A 246 -15.00 -29.70 29.36
N LYS A 247 -14.75 -28.39 29.35
CA LYS A 247 -13.81 -27.75 30.30
C LYS A 247 -14.48 -27.39 31.64
N PHE A 248 -15.75 -27.71 31.79
CA PHE A 248 -16.51 -27.61 33.04
C PHE A 248 -16.91 -29.01 33.50
N LYS A 249 -17.13 -29.17 34.80
CA LYS A 249 -17.63 -30.42 35.36
C LYS A 249 -19.14 -30.47 35.18
N ALA A 250 -19.62 -31.43 34.40
CA ALA A 250 -21.05 -31.67 34.20
C ALA A 250 -21.48 -32.90 35.02
N THR A 251 -22.74 -32.99 35.42
CA THR A 251 -23.33 -34.28 35.82
C THR A 251 -23.58 -35.14 34.58
N ASN A 252 -23.84 -36.45 34.75
CA ASN A 252 -24.20 -37.31 33.61
C ASN A 252 -25.43 -36.75 32.87
N ASN A 253 -26.46 -36.32 33.59
CA ASN A 253 -27.67 -35.78 32.98
C ASN A 253 -27.40 -34.46 32.22
N GLU A 254 -26.54 -33.59 32.76
CA GLU A 254 -26.12 -32.37 32.06
C GLU A 254 -25.30 -32.69 30.81
N ALA A 255 -24.44 -33.70 30.86
CA ALA A 255 -23.63 -34.10 29.72
C ALA A 255 -24.48 -34.64 28.56
N GLU A 256 -25.55 -35.38 28.88
CA GLU A 256 -26.52 -35.88 27.91
C GLU A 256 -27.30 -34.75 27.21
N TRP A 257 -27.74 -33.76 27.99
CA TRP A 257 -28.41 -32.57 27.44
C TRP A 257 -27.47 -31.72 26.57
N GLU A 258 -26.23 -31.54 27.00
CA GLU A 258 -25.21 -30.84 26.22
C GLU A 258 -24.87 -31.60 24.93
N ALA A 259 -24.82 -32.95 24.97
CA ALA A 259 -24.65 -33.78 23.79
C ALA A 259 -25.79 -33.55 22.77
N LEU A 260 -27.04 -33.64 23.23
CA LEU A 260 -28.21 -33.43 22.38
C LEU A 260 -28.24 -32.02 21.77
N ILE A 261 -28.04 -30.99 22.57
CA ILE A 261 -28.06 -29.60 22.12
C ILE A 261 -26.92 -29.32 21.14
N ALA A 262 -25.72 -29.85 21.40
CA ALA A 262 -24.59 -29.69 20.49
C ALA A 262 -24.85 -30.40 19.15
N GLY A 263 -25.37 -31.63 19.17
CA GLY A 263 -25.72 -32.38 17.96
C GLY A 263 -26.77 -31.66 17.11
N LEU A 264 -27.82 -31.13 17.73
CA LEU A 264 -28.86 -30.36 17.03
C LEU A 264 -28.35 -29.01 16.55
N THR A 265 -27.46 -28.37 17.30
CA THR A 265 -26.82 -27.13 16.85
C THR A 265 -26.01 -27.39 15.59
N ILE A 266 -25.25 -28.48 15.52
CA ILE A 266 -24.51 -28.89 14.33
C ILE A 266 -25.47 -29.16 13.16
N ALA A 267 -26.56 -29.90 13.40
CA ALA A 267 -27.57 -30.18 12.39
C ALA A 267 -28.23 -28.90 11.82
N LYS A 268 -28.53 -27.92 12.68
CA LYS A 268 -29.05 -26.60 12.25
C LYS A 268 -28.06 -25.87 11.35
N HIS A 269 -26.76 -25.88 11.68
CA HIS A 269 -25.73 -25.28 10.84
C HIS A 269 -25.53 -26.01 9.50
N LEU A 270 -25.93 -27.28 9.42
CA LEU A 270 -25.93 -28.06 8.19
C LEU A 270 -27.23 -27.91 7.37
N GLU A 271 -28.11 -26.97 7.76
CA GLU A 271 -29.40 -26.70 7.11
C GLU A 271 -30.29 -27.95 7.04
N VAL A 272 -30.16 -28.86 8.01
CA VAL A 272 -30.99 -30.07 8.09
C VAL A 272 -32.41 -29.67 8.46
N GLN A 273 -33.38 -29.98 7.60
CA GLN A 273 -34.79 -29.67 7.86
C GLN A 273 -35.52 -30.79 8.62
N ARG A 274 -35.13 -32.05 8.43
CA ARG A 274 -35.79 -33.23 8.99
C ARG A 274 -34.78 -34.15 9.66
N ILE A 275 -34.92 -34.35 10.97
CA ILE A 275 -33.96 -35.08 11.80
C ILE A 275 -34.65 -35.92 12.88
N GLU A 276 -34.07 -37.08 13.14
CA GLU A 276 -34.41 -37.98 14.24
C GLU A 276 -33.20 -38.15 15.15
N ALA A 277 -33.32 -37.70 16.40
CA ALA A 277 -32.27 -37.79 17.41
C ALA A 277 -32.53 -39.00 18.31
N SER A 278 -31.54 -39.88 18.43
CA SER A 278 -31.53 -41.06 19.28
C SER A 278 -30.66 -40.82 20.50
N SER A 279 -31.21 -41.08 21.68
CA SER A 279 -30.50 -41.07 22.96
C SER A 279 -30.96 -42.25 23.81
N ASP A 280 -30.05 -42.82 24.59
CA ASP A 280 -30.35 -43.87 25.58
C ASP A 280 -30.67 -43.29 26.98
N SER A 281 -30.56 -41.97 27.16
CA SER A 281 -30.92 -41.28 28.40
C SER A 281 -32.44 -41.21 28.59
N GLN A 282 -32.95 -41.99 29.55
CA GLN A 282 -34.36 -42.02 29.90
C GLN A 282 -34.88 -40.66 30.38
N LEU A 283 -34.04 -39.84 31.02
CA LEU A 283 -34.42 -38.53 31.52
C LEU A 283 -34.60 -37.51 30.39
N VAL A 284 -33.70 -37.49 29.41
CA VAL A 284 -33.76 -36.54 28.27
C VAL A 284 -35.00 -36.81 27.41
N VAL A 285 -35.26 -38.09 27.10
CA VAL A 285 -36.41 -38.48 26.28
C VAL A 285 -37.74 -38.33 27.04
N GLY A 286 -37.79 -38.71 28.32
CA GLY A 286 -39.02 -38.63 29.10
C GLY A 286 -39.45 -37.21 29.48
N LEU A 287 -38.49 -36.28 29.67
CA LEU A 287 -38.81 -34.85 29.83
C LEU A 287 -39.32 -34.20 28.53
N GLU A 288 -38.88 -34.69 27.37
CA GLU A 288 -39.34 -34.19 26.07
C GLU A 288 -40.74 -34.68 25.70
N ASN A 289 -41.02 -35.97 25.94
CA ASN A 289 -42.32 -36.58 25.71
C ASN A 289 -43.40 -36.14 26.73
N GLY A 290 -43.03 -35.35 27.75
CA GLY A 290 -43.94 -34.91 28.82
C GLY A 290 -44.29 -35.99 29.84
N GLU A 291 -43.53 -37.09 29.86
CA GLU A 291 -43.69 -38.21 30.80
C GLU A 291 -43.08 -37.90 32.18
N TYR A 292 -42.18 -36.93 32.25
CA TYR A 292 -41.55 -36.44 33.48
C TYR A 292 -41.74 -34.94 33.67
N GLU A 293 -41.88 -34.49 34.92
CA GLU A 293 -41.86 -33.08 35.30
C GLU A 293 -40.48 -32.67 35.84
N SER A 294 -39.88 -31.61 35.30
CA SER A 294 -38.59 -31.09 35.78
C SER A 294 -38.76 -30.31 37.09
N ARG A 295 -38.29 -30.87 38.21
CA ARG A 295 -38.28 -30.18 39.51
C ARG A 295 -37.03 -29.31 39.74
N GLU A 296 -35.96 -29.56 39.00
CA GLU A 296 -34.69 -28.84 39.10
C GLU A 296 -34.64 -27.65 38.12
N GLU A 297 -34.19 -26.50 38.62
CA GLU A 297 -34.11 -25.24 37.87
C GLU A 297 -33.21 -25.35 36.62
N LEU A 298 -32.13 -26.14 36.70
CA LEU A 298 -31.21 -26.38 35.58
C LEU A 298 -31.82 -27.25 34.47
N MET A 299 -32.52 -28.34 34.83
CA MET A 299 -33.20 -29.20 33.85
C MET A 299 -34.34 -28.47 33.14
N THR A 300 -35.01 -27.55 33.84
CA THR A 300 -36.02 -26.66 33.26
C THR A 300 -35.40 -25.73 32.20
N LYS A 301 -34.19 -25.20 32.46
CA LYS A 301 -33.45 -24.36 31.49
C LYS A 301 -32.99 -25.15 30.26
N TYR A 302 -32.51 -26.39 30.43
CA TYR A 302 -32.17 -27.26 29.30
C TYR A 302 -33.38 -27.59 28.44
N LEU A 303 -34.51 -27.94 29.07
CA LEU A 303 -35.75 -28.26 28.37
C LEU A 303 -36.28 -27.04 27.59
N ALA A 304 -36.28 -25.86 28.20
CA ALA A 304 -36.70 -24.61 27.53
C ALA A 304 -35.81 -24.26 26.33
N HIS A 305 -34.48 -24.39 26.48
CA HIS A 305 -33.53 -24.14 25.38
C HIS A 305 -33.75 -25.13 24.24
N PHE A 306 -33.92 -26.41 24.54
CA PHE A 306 -34.23 -27.43 23.55
C PHE A 306 -35.58 -27.18 22.85
N GLN A 307 -36.63 -26.80 23.59
CA GLN A 307 -37.93 -26.44 23.01
C GLN A 307 -37.82 -25.26 22.04
N GLY A 308 -37.01 -24.26 22.35
CA GLY A 308 -36.71 -23.14 21.44
C GLY A 308 -36.06 -23.60 20.13
N MET A 309 -35.20 -24.62 20.18
CA MET A 309 -34.54 -25.19 19.00
C MET A 309 -35.48 -25.98 18.08
N LYS A 310 -36.61 -26.50 18.58
CA LYS A 310 -37.59 -27.24 17.75
C LYS A 310 -38.08 -26.43 16.56
N SER A 311 -38.24 -25.11 16.74
CA SER A 311 -38.68 -24.18 15.68
C SER A 311 -37.76 -24.13 14.46
N ALA A 312 -36.50 -24.56 14.58
CA ALA A 312 -35.53 -24.55 13.49
C ALA A 312 -35.63 -25.75 12.55
N PHE A 313 -36.44 -26.76 12.87
CA PHE A 313 -36.60 -27.99 12.10
C PHE A 313 -38.05 -28.18 11.66
N GLU A 314 -38.27 -28.60 10.42
CA GLU A 314 -39.61 -28.98 9.94
C GLU A 314 -40.10 -30.26 10.63
N VAL A 315 -39.17 -31.19 10.87
CA VAL A 315 -39.43 -32.42 11.64
C VAL A 315 -38.23 -32.69 12.55
N LEU A 316 -38.45 -32.67 13.86
CA LEU A 316 -37.50 -33.13 14.88
C LEU A 316 -38.20 -34.16 15.75
N ARG A 317 -37.70 -35.41 15.74
CA ARG A 317 -38.17 -36.49 16.61
C ARG A 317 -37.05 -36.91 17.55
N ILE A 318 -37.37 -37.16 18.81
CA ILE A 318 -36.46 -37.81 19.74
C ILE A 318 -36.95 -39.23 20.00
N VAL A 319 -36.06 -40.20 19.86
CA VAL A 319 -36.38 -41.62 20.06
C VAL A 319 -35.46 -42.18 21.13
N LYS A 320 -36.06 -42.89 22.09
CA LYS A 320 -35.29 -43.68 23.06
C LYS A 320 -34.79 -44.94 22.39
N VAL A 321 -33.49 -45.16 22.40
CA VAL A 321 -32.86 -46.38 21.90
C VAL A 321 -32.21 -47.17 23.05
N PRO A 322 -32.18 -48.51 23.01
CA PRO A 322 -31.40 -49.28 23.97
C PRO A 322 -29.91 -48.94 23.87
N ARG A 323 -29.19 -48.94 25.00
CA ARG A 323 -27.74 -48.66 25.03
C ARG A 323 -26.92 -49.55 24.08
N ALA A 324 -27.36 -50.78 23.83
CA ALA A 324 -26.75 -51.70 22.87
C ALA A 324 -26.79 -51.21 21.41
N GLU A 325 -27.70 -50.29 21.08
CA GLU A 325 -27.85 -49.69 19.76
C GLU A 325 -27.14 -48.32 19.65
N ASN A 326 -26.72 -47.72 20.77
CA ASN A 326 -26.03 -46.42 20.85
C ASN A 326 -24.50 -46.54 21.09
N ILE A 327 -23.90 -47.69 20.78
CA ILE A 327 -22.50 -48.02 21.13
C ILE A 327 -21.51 -47.00 20.57
N ARG A 328 -21.72 -46.48 19.35
CA ARG A 328 -20.79 -45.54 18.70
C ARG A 328 -20.74 -44.19 19.42
N ALA A 329 -21.89 -43.65 19.83
CA ALA A 329 -21.91 -42.39 20.58
C ALA A 329 -21.32 -42.58 21.99
N ASP A 330 -21.60 -43.71 22.65
CA ASP A 330 -21.04 -44.06 23.97
C ASP A 330 -19.51 -44.24 23.94
N GLN A 331 -18.95 -44.78 22.86
CA GLN A 331 -17.50 -44.84 22.69
C GLN A 331 -16.90 -43.44 22.51
N LEU A 332 -17.53 -42.56 21.73
CA LEU A 332 -17.07 -41.19 21.49
C LEU A 332 -17.15 -40.31 22.75
N SER A 333 -18.20 -40.46 23.55
CA SER A 333 -18.36 -39.72 24.81
C SER A 333 -17.29 -40.14 25.84
N LYS A 334 -17.00 -41.43 25.94
CA LYS A 334 -15.93 -41.96 26.80
C LYS A 334 -14.54 -41.57 26.31
N LEU A 335 -14.31 -41.59 24.99
CA LEU A 335 -13.07 -41.07 24.39
C LEU A 335 -12.85 -39.62 24.80
N ALA A 336 -13.88 -38.76 24.73
CA ALA A 336 -13.78 -37.35 25.14
C ALA A 336 -13.37 -37.15 26.61
N THR A 337 -13.65 -38.12 27.48
CA THR A 337 -13.28 -38.10 28.91
C THR A 337 -11.90 -38.68 29.25
N ALA A 338 -11.24 -39.34 28.29
CA ALA A 338 -9.91 -39.94 28.48
C ALA A 338 -8.77 -38.90 28.36
N GLU A 339 -7.68 -39.07 29.12
CA GLU A 339 -6.51 -38.17 29.10
C GLU A 339 -5.60 -38.37 27.87
N GLU A 340 -5.64 -39.53 27.20
CA GLU A 340 -4.68 -39.90 26.13
C GLU A 340 -5.16 -39.64 24.69
N LEU A 341 -5.72 -38.46 24.39
CA LEU A 341 -6.27 -38.16 23.05
C LEU A 341 -5.29 -37.50 22.07
N GLU A 342 -4.03 -37.25 22.44
CA GLU A 342 -3.07 -36.58 21.55
C GLU A 342 -2.52 -37.46 20.39
N LYS A 343 -2.94 -38.74 20.27
CA LYS A 343 -2.31 -39.69 19.32
C LYS A 343 -3.20 -40.26 18.20
N ASN A 344 -4.52 -40.03 18.16
CA ASN A 344 -5.38 -40.61 17.12
C ASN A 344 -5.98 -39.54 16.18
N GLN A 345 -5.57 -39.54 14.90
CA GLN A 345 -5.88 -38.52 13.89
C GLN A 345 -7.20 -38.73 13.12
N THR A 346 -8.07 -39.67 13.52
CA THR A 346 -9.26 -40.06 12.75
C THR A 346 -10.59 -39.51 13.26
N VAL A 347 -10.67 -38.96 14.48
CA VAL A 347 -11.92 -38.48 15.10
C VAL A 347 -11.83 -36.97 15.36
N LEU A 348 -12.90 -36.22 15.04
CA LEU A 348 -12.99 -34.78 15.28
C LEU A 348 -13.22 -34.52 16.78
N VAL A 349 -12.24 -33.91 17.44
CA VAL A 349 -12.32 -33.52 18.86
C VAL A 349 -12.49 -32.01 18.97
N ASP A 350 -13.52 -31.56 19.70
CA ASP A 350 -13.78 -30.13 19.96
C ASP A 350 -14.01 -29.88 21.45
N TYR A 351 -13.83 -28.64 21.91
CA TYR A 351 -13.86 -28.28 23.33
C TYR A 351 -15.02 -27.32 23.65
N LEU A 352 -15.86 -27.71 24.61
CA LEU A 352 -16.92 -26.85 25.14
C LEU A 352 -16.45 -26.17 26.43
N GLU A 353 -16.33 -24.84 26.41
CA GLU A 353 -15.76 -24.09 27.54
C GLU A 353 -16.75 -23.85 28.70
N ARG A 354 -18.05 -23.77 28.40
CA ARG A 354 -19.12 -23.50 29.39
C ARG A 354 -20.46 -24.12 28.94
N PRO A 355 -21.40 -24.42 29.87
CA PRO A 355 -22.70 -24.98 29.54
C PRO A 355 -23.54 -24.06 28.64
N LYS A 356 -24.24 -24.61 27.64
CA LYS A 356 -25.07 -23.85 26.68
C LYS A 356 -26.22 -23.09 27.33
N ILE A 357 -26.76 -23.59 28.43
CA ILE A 357 -27.82 -22.93 29.22
C ILE A 357 -27.39 -21.67 29.98
N SER A 358 -26.09 -21.34 29.99
CA SER A 358 -25.55 -20.13 30.64
C SER A 358 -25.48 -18.92 29.71
N GLN A 359 -25.99 -19.02 28.48
CA GLN A 359 -26.34 -17.85 27.68
C GLN A 359 -27.54 -17.17 28.34
N ALA A 360 -27.28 -16.15 29.17
CA ALA A 360 -28.28 -15.12 29.38
C ALA A 360 -28.66 -14.58 28.00
N GLU A 361 -29.96 -14.50 27.70
CA GLU A 361 -30.46 -13.56 26.71
C GLU A 361 -30.07 -12.17 27.20
N VAL A 362 -28.85 -11.75 26.86
CA VAL A 362 -28.51 -10.35 26.84
C VAL A 362 -29.37 -9.82 25.70
N MET A 363 -30.51 -9.23 26.05
CA MET A 363 -31.01 -8.11 25.29
C MET A 363 -29.88 -7.09 25.29
N ASP A 364 -29.02 -7.18 24.27
CA ASP A 364 -28.25 -6.01 23.87
C ASP A 364 -29.32 -4.97 23.58
N ILE A 365 -29.37 -3.96 24.45
CA ILE A 365 -30.00 -2.70 24.11
C ILE A 365 -29.26 -2.31 22.84
N ASP A 366 -29.93 -2.47 21.69
CA ASP A 366 -29.55 -1.85 20.44
C ASP A 366 -29.51 -0.34 20.74
N ASP A 367 -28.37 0.12 21.26
CA ASP A 367 -27.96 1.50 21.11
C ASP A 367 -27.98 1.70 19.59
N LEU A 368 -28.95 2.50 19.14
CA LEU A 368 -29.07 3.01 17.79
C LEU A 368 -27.79 3.81 17.47
N GLN A 369 -26.68 3.11 17.23
CA GLN A 369 -25.51 3.68 16.61
C GLN A 369 -25.93 4.04 15.20
N GLU A 370 -25.74 5.31 14.85
CA GLU A 370 -25.89 5.78 13.48
C GLU A 370 -25.24 4.78 12.52
N PRO A 371 -25.91 4.46 11.39
CA PRO A 371 -25.38 3.50 10.43
C PRO A 371 -23.97 3.95 10.02
N ASN A 372 -22.99 3.09 10.30
CA ASN A 372 -21.59 3.36 10.08
C ASN A 372 -20.99 2.32 9.12
N TRP A 373 -19.68 2.42 8.86
CA TRP A 373 -19.02 1.55 7.89
C TRP A 373 -19.11 0.06 8.23
N MET A 374 -19.32 -0.31 9.50
CA MET A 374 -19.45 -1.68 9.99
C MET A 374 -20.86 -2.24 9.76
N THR A 375 -21.88 -1.38 9.71
CA THR A 375 -23.30 -1.77 9.65
C THR A 375 -23.61 -2.76 8.53
N PRO A 376 -23.16 -2.56 7.26
CA PRO A 376 -23.42 -3.55 6.20
C PRO A 376 -22.76 -4.91 6.45
N PHE A 377 -21.58 -4.93 7.07
CA PHE A 377 -20.88 -6.18 7.39
C PHE A 377 -21.55 -6.93 8.54
N VAL A 378 -22.03 -6.22 9.55
CA VAL A 378 -22.75 -6.80 10.68
C VAL A 378 -24.08 -7.40 10.20
N ILE A 379 -24.87 -6.65 9.43
CA ILE A 379 -26.15 -7.12 8.88
C ILE A 379 -25.95 -8.39 8.02
N TRP A 380 -24.96 -8.39 7.12
CA TRP A 380 -24.69 -9.57 6.29
C TRP A 380 -24.19 -10.78 7.09
N LEU A 381 -23.25 -10.58 8.04
CA LEU A 381 -22.64 -11.68 8.79
C LEU A 381 -23.53 -12.21 9.93
N ARG A 382 -24.45 -11.39 10.46
CA ARG A 382 -25.40 -11.76 11.51
C ARG A 382 -26.72 -12.27 10.93
N ASP A 383 -27.30 -11.51 9.99
CA ASP A 383 -28.68 -11.71 9.54
C ASP A 383 -28.76 -12.32 8.11
N GLY A 384 -27.64 -12.41 7.38
CA GLY A 384 -27.61 -12.94 6.02
C GLY A 384 -28.25 -12.03 4.97
N ILE A 385 -28.52 -10.76 5.30
CA ILE A 385 -29.21 -9.80 4.43
C ILE A 385 -28.20 -9.08 3.55
N LEU A 386 -28.43 -9.06 2.24
CA LEU A 386 -27.63 -8.33 1.25
C LEU A 386 -28.28 -7.00 0.86
N PRO A 387 -27.48 -5.99 0.46
CA PRO A 387 -27.98 -4.79 -0.20
C PRO A 387 -28.79 -5.13 -1.46
N GLU A 388 -29.80 -4.31 -1.77
CA GLU A 388 -30.64 -4.48 -2.97
C GLU A 388 -29.85 -4.31 -4.28
N ASP A 389 -28.83 -3.45 -4.29
CA ASP A 389 -27.94 -3.26 -5.45
C ASP A 389 -27.03 -4.49 -5.63
N PRO A 390 -27.14 -5.23 -6.76
CA PRO A 390 -26.31 -6.39 -7.05
C PRO A 390 -24.80 -6.11 -7.04
N MET A 391 -24.38 -4.88 -7.39
CA MET A 391 -22.96 -4.52 -7.42
C MET A 391 -22.40 -4.34 -6.00
N GLU A 392 -23.11 -3.62 -5.14
CA GLU A 392 -22.72 -3.47 -3.73
C GLU A 392 -22.87 -4.77 -2.94
N ALA A 393 -23.87 -5.61 -3.25
CA ALA A 393 -24.00 -6.95 -2.69
C ALA A 393 -22.77 -7.83 -3.01
N ARG A 394 -22.35 -7.90 -4.28
CA ARG A 394 -21.14 -8.64 -4.69
C ARG A 394 -19.88 -8.13 -3.98
N LYS A 395 -19.73 -6.81 -3.89
CA LYS A 395 -18.58 -6.16 -3.24
C LYS A 395 -18.56 -6.40 -1.73
N LEU A 396 -19.74 -6.39 -1.09
CA LEU A 396 -19.90 -6.71 0.33
C LEU A 396 -19.51 -8.16 0.60
N VAL A 397 -20.05 -9.12 -0.16
CA VAL A 397 -19.71 -10.55 -0.04
C VAL A 397 -18.20 -10.78 -0.20
N TYR A 398 -17.61 -10.22 -1.26
CA TYR A 398 -16.17 -10.35 -1.50
C TYR A 398 -15.32 -9.80 -0.33
N ARG A 399 -15.71 -8.63 0.20
CA ARG A 399 -15.00 -8.00 1.32
C ARG A 399 -15.23 -8.74 2.63
N ALA A 400 -16.46 -9.22 2.87
CA ALA A 400 -16.89 -9.90 4.09
C ALA A 400 -16.09 -11.18 4.38
N ASN A 401 -15.54 -11.85 3.36
CA ASN A 401 -14.63 -12.99 3.53
C ASN A 401 -13.39 -12.70 4.41
N ARG A 402 -13.04 -11.42 4.58
CA ARG A 402 -11.93 -10.99 5.45
C ARG A 402 -12.41 -10.54 6.83
N PHE A 403 -13.69 -10.65 7.13
CA PHE A 403 -14.30 -10.24 8.38
C PHE A 403 -15.00 -11.43 9.05
N GLN A 404 -15.17 -11.33 10.36
CA GLN A 404 -15.85 -12.33 11.16
C GLN A 404 -16.58 -11.63 12.30
N PHE A 405 -17.86 -11.95 12.49
CA PHE A 405 -18.66 -11.43 13.59
C PHE A 405 -18.72 -12.49 14.71
N ARG A 406 -18.32 -12.14 15.93
CA ARG A 406 -18.30 -13.02 17.11
C ARG A 406 -18.64 -12.22 18.35
N ASP A 407 -19.54 -12.75 19.18
CA ASP A 407 -19.92 -12.17 20.48
C ASP A 407 -20.25 -10.66 20.41
N GLY A 408 -21.03 -10.24 19.40
CA GLY A 408 -21.40 -8.84 19.21
C GLY A 408 -20.31 -7.95 18.58
N VAL A 409 -19.11 -8.47 18.32
CA VAL A 409 -17.96 -7.70 17.85
C VAL A 409 -17.53 -8.15 16.44
N LEU A 410 -17.28 -7.16 15.57
CA LEU A 410 -16.75 -7.40 14.23
C LEU A 410 -15.21 -7.43 14.25
N TYR A 411 -14.64 -8.48 13.67
CA TYR A 411 -13.20 -8.66 13.52
C TYR A 411 -12.79 -8.69 12.05
N LYS A 412 -11.58 -8.24 11.76
CA LYS A 412 -10.95 -8.32 10.43
C LYS A 412 -9.69 -9.17 10.46
N ARG A 413 -9.55 -10.06 9.48
CA ARG A 413 -8.37 -10.88 9.27
C ARG A 413 -7.20 -10.03 8.78
N SER A 414 -6.09 -10.06 9.52
CA SER A 414 -4.82 -9.44 9.10
C SER A 414 -4.01 -10.40 8.22
N PHE A 415 -3.13 -9.85 7.38
CA PHE A 415 -2.20 -10.65 6.57
C PHE A 415 -1.02 -11.20 7.38
N SER A 416 -0.72 -10.61 8.54
CA SER A 416 0.51 -10.89 9.30
C SER A 416 0.28 -11.16 10.79
N PHE A 417 -0.97 -11.08 11.28
CA PHE A 417 -1.34 -11.08 12.71
C PHE A 417 -2.72 -11.73 12.95
N PRO A 418 -3.11 -12.03 14.21
CA PRO A 418 -4.46 -12.51 14.56
C PRO A 418 -5.57 -11.51 14.21
N TRP A 419 -6.83 -11.89 14.45
CA TRP A 419 -8.02 -11.09 14.21
C TRP A 419 -7.93 -9.68 14.84
N LEU A 420 -8.24 -8.65 14.03
CA LEU A 420 -8.24 -7.25 14.44
C LEU A 420 -9.65 -6.81 14.81
N ARG A 421 -9.88 -6.28 16.01
CA ARG A 421 -11.17 -5.69 16.39
C ARG A 421 -11.45 -4.45 15.53
N CYS A 422 -12.62 -4.43 14.90
CA CYS A 422 -13.10 -3.30 14.13
C CYS A 422 -13.67 -2.25 15.09
N LEU A 423 -13.28 -0.99 14.89
CA LEU A 423 -13.75 0.13 15.70
C LEU A 423 -14.77 0.97 14.94
N ASN A 424 -15.81 1.41 15.64
CA ASN A 424 -16.73 2.42 15.13
C ASN A 424 -16.06 3.82 15.11
N PRO A 425 -16.63 4.83 14.44
CA PRO A 425 -16.02 6.15 14.33
C PRO A 425 -15.67 6.81 15.68
N SER A 426 -16.52 6.66 16.70
CA SER A 426 -16.31 7.25 18.03
C SER A 426 -15.18 6.56 18.79
N GLU A 427 -15.14 5.22 18.78
CA GLU A 427 -14.06 4.42 19.34
C GLU A 427 -12.73 4.69 18.62
N ALA A 428 -12.76 4.86 17.30
CA ALA A 428 -11.59 5.17 16.49
C ALA A 428 -11.00 6.55 16.85
N ASP A 429 -11.84 7.58 17.00
CA ASP A 429 -11.39 8.92 17.45
C ASP A 429 -10.77 8.86 18.86
N TYR A 430 -11.41 8.15 19.79
CA TYR A 430 -10.84 7.92 21.12
C TYR A 430 -9.47 7.23 21.05
N ALA A 431 -9.36 6.12 20.30
CA ALA A 431 -8.12 5.37 20.19
C ALA A 431 -6.99 6.19 19.55
N LEU A 432 -7.31 7.02 18.55
CA LEU A 432 -6.35 7.95 17.93
C LEU A 432 -5.89 9.01 18.93
N ARG A 433 -6.80 9.63 19.69
CA ARG A 433 -6.48 10.66 20.69
C ARG A 433 -5.66 10.10 21.85
N GLU A 434 -6.04 8.94 22.38
CA GLU A 434 -5.33 8.31 23.50
C GLU A 434 -3.88 7.96 23.12
N VAL A 435 -3.67 7.41 21.91
CA VAL A 435 -2.32 7.08 21.44
C VAL A 435 -1.52 8.33 21.04
N HIS A 436 -2.17 9.42 20.67
CA HIS A 436 -1.49 10.66 20.28
C HIS A 436 -1.14 11.57 21.47
N GLU A 437 -2.11 11.80 22.35
CA GLU A 437 -2.09 12.80 23.44
C GLU A 437 -2.28 12.21 24.85
N GLY A 438 -2.67 10.94 24.96
CA GLY A 438 -2.88 10.25 26.24
C GLY A 438 -1.58 9.93 26.97
N ILE A 439 -1.64 9.07 27.99
CA ILE A 439 -0.51 8.79 28.91
C ILE A 439 0.68 8.19 28.16
N CYS A 440 0.41 7.34 27.18
CA CYS A 440 1.43 6.76 26.30
C CYS A 440 1.58 7.52 24.96
N GLY A 441 1.05 8.74 24.90
CA GLY A 441 1.12 9.65 23.77
C GLY A 441 2.44 10.40 23.73
N ASN A 442 3.04 10.47 22.55
CA ASN A 442 4.32 11.16 22.34
C ASN A 442 4.30 12.07 21.11
N HIS A 443 3.10 12.47 20.65
CA HIS A 443 2.93 13.33 19.49
C HIS A 443 3.66 12.85 18.22
N THR A 444 3.81 11.53 18.06
CA THR A 444 4.47 10.94 16.88
C THR A 444 3.65 11.12 15.60
N GLY A 445 4.32 11.04 14.46
CA GLY A 445 3.68 11.18 13.14
C GLY A 445 2.61 10.12 12.87
N GLY A 446 1.58 10.50 12.09
CA GLY A 446 0.38 9.69 11.82
C GLY A 446 0.64 8.24 11.39
N ARG A 447 1.67 8.03 10.57
CA ARG A 447 2.09 6.68 10.13
C ARG A 447 2.53 5.79 11.30
N THR A 448 3.31 6.33 12.22
CA THR A 448 3.93 5.56 13.29
C THR A 448 2.88 5.02 14.26
N PHE A 449 1.92 5.86 14.66
CA PHE A 449 0.92 5.39 15.62
C PHE A 449 -0.29 4.71 15.00
N SER A 450 -0.65 4.97 13.73
CA SER A 450 -1.60 4.10 13.02
C SER A 450 -1.08 2.66 12.94
N HIS A 451 0.24 2.47 12.71
CA HIS A 451 0.87 1.16 12.81
C HIS A 451 0.89 0.60 14.25
N LYS A 452 1.04 1.46 15.27
CA LYS A 452 0.94 1.05 16.69
C LYS A 452 -0.45 0.50 16.99
N LEU A 453 -1.52 1.21 16.61
CA LEU A 453 -2.91 0.76 16.79
C LEU A 453 -3.19 -0.54 16.03
N LEU A 454 -2.69 -0.66 14.80
CA LEU A 454 -2.82 -1.90 14.02
C LEU A 454 -2.13 -3.09 14.70
N ARG A 455 -0.94 -2.87 15.29
CA ARG A 455 -0.21 -3.91 16.06
C ARG A 455 -0.88 -4.27 17.38
N GLN A 456 -1.62 -3.34 17.98
CA GLN A 456 -2.43 -3.58 19.18
C GLN A 456 -3.77 -4.28 18.87
N GLY A 457 -4.03 -4.60 17.60
CA GLY A 457 -5.19 -5.39 17.22
C GLY A 457 -6.41 -4.58 16.78
N TYR A 458 -6.28 -3.29 16.47
CA TYR A 458 -7.42 -2.45 16.06
C TYR A 458 -7.44 -2.14 14.55
N TYR A 459 -8.63 -1.98 13.99
CA TYR A 459 -8.79 -1.65 12.57
C TYR A 459 -10.03 -0.80 12.26
N TRP A 460 -9.89 0.11 11.30
CA TRP A 460 -10.98 0.69 10.52
C TRP A 460 -10.44 1.15 9.15
N PRO A 461 -11.30 1.35 8.12
CA PRO A 461 -10.85 1.56 6.74
C PRO A 461 -9.92 2.76 6.52
N THR A 462 -10.15 3.87 7.22
CA THR A 462 -9.46 5.15 7.04
C THR A 462 -8.36 5.43 8.06
N MET A 463 -8.00 4.44 8.90
CA MET A 463 -7.11 4.64 10.06
C MET A 463 -5.81 5.40 9.81
N HIS A 464 -5.19 5.16 8.66
CA HIS A 464 -3.96 5.85 8.30
C HIS A 464 -4.19 7.32 7.98
N GLN A 465 -5.25 7.61 7.23
CA GLN A 465 -5.62 8.96 6.84
C GLN A 465 -6.09 9.77 8.06
N ASP A 466 -6.88 9.14 8.92
CA ASP A 466 -7.40 9.77 10.15
C ASP A 466 -6.26 10.11 11.11
N ALA A 467 -5.28 9.21 11.27
CA ALA A 467 -4.08 9.47 12.04
C ALA A 467 -3.25 10.63 11.48
N ILE A 468 -3.09 10.72 10.15
CA ILE A 468 -2.41 11.86 9.50
C ILE A 468 -3.18 13.16 9.75
N ASN A 469 -4.50 13.12 9.62
CA ASN A 469 -5.37 14.27 9.80
C ASN A 469 -5.33 14.78 11.25
N LEU A 470 -5.35 13.88 12.24
CA LEU A 470 -5.23 14.24 13.65
C LEU A 470 -3.92 14.99 13.94
N VAL A 471 -2.78 14.44 13.51
CA VAL A 471 -1.46 15.09 13.71
C VAL A 471 -1.37 16.43 12.98
N ARG A 472 -1.95 16.51 11.77
CA ARG A 472 -1.95 17.75 10.99
C ARG A 472 -2.70 18.86 11.72
N LYS A 473 -3.79 18.53 12.43
CA LYS A 473 -4.63 19.48 13.18
C LYS A 473 -4.13 19.73 14.61
N CYS A 474 -3.37 18.81 15.20
CA CYS A 474 -2.87 18.95 16.58
C CYS A 474 -2.02 20.22 16.75
N ASP A 475 -2.49 21.14 17.60
CA ASP A 475 -1.84 22.44 17.86
C ASP A 475 -0.40 22.28 18.39
N LYS A 476 -0.20 21.35 19.34
CA LYS A 476 1.11 21.05 19.92
C LYS A 476 2.10 20.56 18.85
N CYS A 477 1.68 19.67 17.95
CA CYS A 477 2.50 19.21 16.83
C CYS A 477 2.82 20.34 15.85
N GLN A 478 1.85 21.21 15.54
CA GLN A 478 2.04 22.31 14.60
C GLN A 478 3.01 23.37 15.13
N ARG A 479 2.91 23.73 16.43
CA ARG A 479 3.78 24.72 17.09
C ARG A 479 5.23 24.26 17.26
N ASN A 480 5.44 22.95 17.42
CA ASN A 480 6.75 22.35 17.62
C ASN A 480 7.31 21.67 16.36
N ALA A 481 6.66 21.85 15.21
CA ALA A 481 7.12 21.23 13.98
C ALA A 481 8.48 21.78 13.52
N ASN A 482 9.30 20.91 12.93
CA ASN A 482 10.60 21.32 12.39
C ASN A 482 10.49 22.45 11.36
N ILE A 483 11.45 23.38 11.41
CA ILE A 483 11.58 24.47 10.43
C ILE A 483 12.14 23.86 9.14
N SER A 484 11.30 23.83 8.09
CA SER A 484 11.75 23.36 6.77
C SER A 484 12.75 24.35 6.17
N ARG A 485 13.96 23.86 5.89
CA ARG A 485 15.00 24.58 5.13
C ARG A 485 14.77 24.54 3.61
N SER A 486 13.69 23.85 3.20
CA SER A 486 13.05 23.86 1.89
C SER A 486 12.83 25.26 1.30
N PRO A 487 13.47 25.76 0.22
CA PRO A 487 13.03 27.01 -0.37
C PRO A 487 11.57 26.93 -0.83
N SER A 488 10.81 28.01 -0.63
CA SER A 488 9.38 28.04 -0.94
C SER A 488 9.08 28.56 -2.36
N GLN A 489 10.07 29.16 -3.02
CA GLN A 489 9.95 29.78 -4.33
C GLN A 489 11.08 29.35 -5.28
N PRO A 490 10.81 29.30 -6.59
CA PRO A 490 11.83 29.04 -7.61
C PRO A 490 12.83 30.21 -7.70
N LEU A 491 14.06 29.89 -8.12
CA LEU A 491 15.12 30.89 -8.33
C LEU A 491 14.73 31.84 -9.47
N THR A 492 14.76 33.15 -9.21
CA THR A 492 14.59 34.17 -10.27
C THR A 492 15.97 34.54 -10.81
N SER A 493 16.22 34.26 -12.09
CA SER A 493 17.47 34.64 -12.76
C SER A 493 17.46 36.10 -13.16
N ILE A 494 18.52 36.84 -12.80
CA ILE A 494 18.77 38.20 -13.27
C ILE A 494 19.82 38.11 -14.39
N THR A 495 19.45 38.57 -15.58
CA THR A 495 20.36 38.70 -16.74
C THR A 495 20.59 40.18 -17.03
N ALA A 496 21.86 40.56 -17.19
CA ALA A 496 22.24 41.87 -17.70
C ALA A 496 22.31 41.80 -19.24
N PRO A 497 21.76 42.77 -19.97
CA PRO A 497 21.62 42.68 -21.42
C PRO A 497 22.91 43.03 -22.19
N TRP A 498 23.81 43.84 -21.63
CA TRP A 498 25.11 44.20 -22.23
C TRP A 498 26.13 44.63 -21.13
N PRO A 499 27.44 44.70 -21.44
CA PRO A 499 28.48 45.17 -20.50
C PRO A 499 28.13 46.48 -19.80
N PHE A 500 28.35 46.55 -18.49
CA PHE A 500 28.19 47.76 -17.66
C PHE A 500 26.77 48.33 -17.56
N ALA A 501 25.78 47.67 -18.16
CA ALA A 501 24.39 48.06 -18.04
C ALA A 501 23.88 47.97 -16.60
N GLN A 502 24.39 46.99 -15.85
CA GLN A 502 23.83 46.62 -14.56
C GLN A 502 24.92 46.24 -13.56
N TRP A 503 24.97 46.98 -12.45
CA TRP A 503 25.95 46.79 -11.40
C TRP A 503 25.29 46.34 -10.11
N GLY A 504 25.88 45.38 -9.40
CA GLY A 504 25.55 45.08 -8.02
C GLY A 504 26.60 45.66 -7.10
N MET A 505 26.17 46.35 -6.05
CA MET A 505 27.06 46.98 -5.08
C MET A 505 26.80 46.48 -3.67
N ASP A 506 27.86 46.35 -2.89
CA ASP A 506 27.80 45.90 -1.50
C ASP A 506 28.98 46.46 -0.69
N PHE A 507 28.80 46.53 0.63
CA PHE A 507 29.87 46.88 1.56
C PHE A 507 30.41 45.65 2.27
N VAL A 508 31.73 45.56 2.37
CA VAL A 508 32.43 44.49 3.09
C VAL A 508 33.13 45.08 4.31
N GLY A 509 32.80 44.58 5.50
CA GLY A 509 33.51 44.89 6.74
C GLY A 509 32.64 44.77 8.00
N PRO A 510 33.19 45.11 9.18
CA PRO A 510 34.54 45.66 9.38
C PRO A 510 35.65 44.61 9.21
N LEU A 511 36.71 44.99 8.50
CA LEU A 511 37.97 44.24 8.35
C LEU A 511 39.01 44.70 9.40
N PRO A 512 40.12 43.96 9.61
CA PRO A 512 41.20 44.40 10.48
C PRO A 512 41.66 45.82 10.10
N MET A 513 41.85 46.68 11.10
CA MET A 513 42.20 48.07 10.87
C MET A 513 43.56 48.17 10.16
N ALA A 514 43.59 48.79 9.00
CA ALA A 514 44.80 49.07 8.24
C ALA A 514 45.19 50.55 8.30
N THR A 515 46.29 50.89 7.63
CA THR A 515 46.82 52.26 7.52
C THR A 515 45.72 53.24 7.08
N GLY A 516 45.62 54.38 7.78
CA GLY A 516 44.59 55.39 7.54
C GLY A 516 43.20 55.05 8.10
N GLN A 517 43.12 54.19 9.13
CA GLN A 517 41.87 53.75 9.78
C GLN A 517 40.87 53.09 8.83
N ARG A 518 41.34 52.60 7.68
CA ARG A 518 40.53 51.90 6.68
C ARG A 518 40.11 50.54 7.22
N LYS A 519 38.81 50.28 7.21
CA LYS A 519 38.20 49.05 7.73
C LYS A 519 37.01 48.54 6.92
N PHE A 520 36.62 49.26 5.87
CA PHE A 520 35.53 48.87 4.98
C PHE A 520 36.01 48.85 3.53
N LEU A 521 35.32 48.06 2.72
CA LEU A 521 35.44 48.03 1.28
C LEU A 521 34.05 48.31 0.70
N ILE A 522 33.96 49.20 -0.27
CA ILE A 522 32.82 49.23 -1.20
C ILE A 522 33.20 48.43 -2.43
N VAL A 523 32.34 47.51 -2.86
CA VAL A 523 32.59 46.65 -4.01
C VAL A 523 31.42 46.81 -4.98
N ALA A 524 31.74 46.99 -6.26
CA ALA A 524 30.78 46.98 -7.35
C ALA A 524 31.15 45.92 -8.38
N VAL A 525 30.16 45.19 -8.86
CA VAL A 525 30.31 44.12 -9.84
C VAL A 525 29.39 44.36 -11.02
N ASP A 526 29.93 44.38 -12.22
CA ASP A 526 29.14 44.33 -13.45
C ASP A 526 28.56 42.93 -13.69
N TYR A 527 27.26 42.85 -13.92
CA TYR A 527 26.55 41.57 -14.02
C TYR A 527 26.82 40.83 -15.33
N PHE A 528 27.28 41.53 -16.37
CA PHE A 528 27.59 40.92 -17.66
C PHE A 528 29.01 40.38 -17.69
N THR A 529 30.00 41.27 -17.61
CA THR A 529 31.44 40.96 -17.75
C THR A 529 32.00 40.29 -16.49
N LYS A 530 31.30 40.39 -15.36
CA LYS A 530 31.82 40.07 -14.02
C LYS A 530 32.98 40.98 -13.62
N TRP A 531 33.15 42.14 -14.27
CA TRP A 531 34.16 43.11 -13.87
C TRP A 531 33.89 43.61 -12.45
N VAL A 532 34.94 43.76 -11.66
CA VAL A 532 34.86 44.15 -10.25
C VAL A 532 35.64 45.44 -10.06
N GLU A 533 35.04 46.42 -9.40
CA GLU A 533 35.70 47.59 -8.82
C GLU A 533 35.55 47.58 -7.31
N ALA A 534 36.60 47.94 -6.58
CA ALA A 534 36.54 48.05 -5.13
C ALA A 534 37.38 49.23 -4.62
N GLU A 535 36.87 49.92 -3.60
CA GLU A 535 37.56 51.05 -2.96
C GLU A 535 37.60 50.90 -1.42
N LEU A 536 38.72 51.33 -0.85
CA LEU A 536 39.01 51.26 0.59
C LEU A 536 38.41 52.45 1.35
N LEU A 537 37.66 52.19 2.41
CA LEU A 537 36.96 53.22 3.19
C LEU A 537 37.27 53.12 4.70
N ALA A 538 37.45 54.29 5.34
CA ALA A 538 37.53 54.40 6.80
C ALA A 538 36.14 54.40 7.45
N THR A 539 35.19 55.08 6.83
CA THR A 539 33.80 55.19 7.25
C THR A 539 32.86 55.04 6.05
N ILE A 540 31.71 54.40 6.29
CA ILE A 540 30.63 54.28 5.31
C ILE A 540 29.80 55.56 5.41
N THR A 541 29.85 56.39 4.36
CA THR A 541 29.09 57.64 4.25
C THR A 541 28.43 57.74 2.88
N GLU A 542 27.37 58.55 2.78
CA GLU A 542 26.64 58.79 1.54
C GLU A 542 27.57 59.40 0.48
N LYS A 543 28.34 60.43 0.86
CA LYS A 543 29.32 61.10 -0.01
C LYS A 543 30.42 60.16 -0.54
N ASN A 544 30.90 59.23 0.28
CA ASN A 544 31.89 58.24 -0.17
C ASN A 544 31.27 57.28 -1.19
N THR A 545 30.00 56.93 -1.02
CA THR A 545 29.26 56.06 -1.94
C THR A 545 29.04 56.72 -3.29
N GLU A 546 28.59 57.97 -3.30
CA GLU A 546 28.44 58.80 -4.52
C GLU A 546 29.79 58.99 -5.23
N SER A 547 30.83 59.36 -4.48
CA SER A 547 32.19 59.53 -5.02
C SER A 547 32.70 58.24 -5.67
N PHE A 548 32.43 57.08 -5.07
CA PHE A 548 32.83 55.80 -5.63
C PHE A 548 32.09 55.50 -6.95
N VAL A 549 30.76 55.65 -6.99
CA VAL A 549 29.99 55.43 -8.23
C VAL A 549 30.44 56.40 -9.32
N TRP A 550 30.65 57.66 -8.97
CA TRP A 550 31.15 58.67 -9.91
C TRP A 550 32.53 58.29 -10.47
N LYS A 551 33.53 58.12 -9.61
CA LYS A 551 34.92 57.93 -10.03
C LYS A 551 35.19 56.55 -10.62
N SER A 552 34.66 55.51 -9.99
CA SER A 552 35.04 54.12 -10.28
C SER A 552 34.11 53.45 -11.29
N ILE A 553 32.88 53.95 -11.45
CA ILE A 553 31.91 53.41 -12.41
C ILE A 553 31.69 54.39 -13.55
N ILE A 554 31.11 55.57 -13.28
CA ILE A 554 30.67 56.50 -14.33
C ILE A 554 31.84 57.03 -15.16
N CYS A 555 32.89 57.54 -14.52
CA CYS A 555 34.06 58.09 -15.21
C CYS A 555 34.89 57.05 -15.98
N ARG A 556 34.72 55.75 -15.71
CA ARG A 556 35.52 54.68 -16.31
C ARG A 556 34.77 53.86 -17.35
N PHE A 557 33.50 53.57 -17.09
CA PHE A 557 32.69 52.66 -17.90
C PHE A 557 31.40 53.31 -18.44
N GLY A 558 31.14 54.57 -18.08
CA GLY A 558 29.92 55.28 -18.47
C GLY A 558 28.78 55.10 -17.48
N VAL A 559 27.65 55.74 -17.78
CA VAL A 559 26.48 55.76 -16.90
C VAL A 559 25.73 54.42 -16.96
N PRO A 560 25.61 53.69 -15.84
CA PRO A 560 24.91 52.42 -15.83
C PRO A 560 23.39 52.63 -15.95
N ARG A 561 22.69 51.66 -16.54
CA ARG A 561 21.22 51.68 -16.60
C ARG A 561 20.61 51.39 -15.24
N THR A 562 21.16 50.40 -14.53
CA THR A 562 20.59 49.93 -13.26
C THR A 562 21.69 49.64 -12.24
N THR A 563 21.47 50.07 -11.00
CA THR A 563 22.32 49.73 -9.86
C THR A 563 21.50 48.97 -8.84
N ILE A 564 21.96 47.78 -8.46
CA ILE A 564 21.37 46.95 -7.40
C ILE A 564 22.19 47.07 -6.14
N THR A 565 21.56 47.38 -5.01
CA THR A 565 22.22 47.41 -3.70
C THR A 565 21.42 46.64 -2.67
N ASP A 566 21.97 46.35 -1.50
CA ASP A 566 21.18 45.83 -0.38
C ASP A 566 20.29 46.94 0.25
N ASN A 567 19.44 46.59 1.22
CA ASN A 567 18.63 47.57 1.97
C ASN A 567 19.42 48.27 3.09
N GLY A 568 20.75 48.36 2.96
CA GLY A 568 21.57 49.12 3.90
C GLY A 568 21.13 50.59 3.92
N LYS A 569 21.02 51.18 5.12
CA LYS A 569 20.64 52.60 5.28
C LYS A 569 21.54 53.56 4.50
N GLN A 570 22.78 53.13 4.24
CA GLN A 570 23.77 53.86 3.46
C GLN A 570 23.46 53.93 1.95
N PHE A 571 22.68 52.98 1.40
CA PHE A 571 22.19 53.03 0.02
C PHE A 571 20.74 53.49 -0.05
N ASP A 572 19.96 53.23 1.01
CA ASP A 572 18.58 53.67 1.15
C ASP A 572 18.46 55.08 1.76
N CYS A 573 19.25 56.02 1.24
CA CYS A 573 19.26 57.42 1.67
C CYS A 573 18.79 58.37 0.56
N GLN A 574 18.34 59.56 0.95
CA GLN A 574 17.78 60.53 0.02
C GLN A 574 18.85 61.09 -0.94
N ALA A 575 20.05 61.36 -0.44
CA ALA A 575 21.17 61.86 -1.24
C ALA A 575 21.53 60.90 -2.39
N PHE A 576 21.74 59.61 -2.09
CA PHE A 576 22.09 58.63 -3.11
C PHE A 576 20.97 58.37 -4.13
N ARG A 577 19.70 58.42 -3.69
CA ARG A 577 18.54 58.35 -4.59
C ARG A 577 18.48 59.56 -5.52
N ASP A 578 18.76 60.75 -5.02
CA ASP A 578 18.77 61.97 -5.81
C ASP A 578 19.93 61.97 -6.81
N PHE A 579 21.12 61.54 -6.39
CA PHE A 579 22.26 61.28 -7.27
C PHE A 579 21.88 60.30 -8.40
N CYS A 580 21.25 59.16 -8.07
CA CYS A 580 20.82 58.20 -9.10
C CYS A 580 19.79 58.81 -10.06
N ARG A 581 18.85 59.63 -9.57
CA ARG A 581 17.87 60.31 -10.43
C ARG A 581 18.50 61.33 -11.36
N GLU A 582 19.47 62.11 -10.86
CA GLU A 582 20.22 63.10 -11.64
C GLU A 582 20.89 62.44 -12.85
N TRP A 583 21.55 61.30 -12.63
CA TRP A 583 22.21 60.52 -13.68
C TRP A 583 21.27 59.55 -14.42
N ARG A 584 19.96 59.57 -14.12
CA ARG A 584 18.93 58.66 -14.69
C ARG A 584 19.26 57.17 -14.53
N ILE A 585 19.92 56.83 -13.43
CA ILE A 585 20.26 55.45 -13.04
C ILE A 585 19.06 54.86 -12.30
N GLU A 586 18.58 53.70 -12.75
CA GLU A 586 17.52 52.96 -12.05
C GLU A 586 18.10 52.26 -10.81
N HIS A 587 17.89 52.84 -9.63
CA HIS A 587 18.33 52.23 -8.37
C HIS A 587 17.31 51.19 -7.87
N ARG A 588 17.74 49.93 -7.72
CA ARG A 588 16.93 48.81 -7.26
C ARG A 588 17.48 48.25 -5.94
N LEU A 589 16.67 48.31 -4.89
CA LEU A 589 17.03 47.70 -3.61
C LEU A 589 16.71 46.20 -3.61
N ALA A 590 17.70 45.37 -3.26
CA ALA A 590 17.54 43.95 -3.04
C ALA A 590 16.69 43.73 -1.78
N LEU A 591 15.48 43.21 -1.95
CA LEU A 591 14.54 42.97 -0.85
C LEU A 591 15.13 41.96 0.15
N VAL A 592 14.88 42.14 1.45
CA VAL A 592 15.26 41.18 2.52
C VAL A 592 14.73 39.76 2.22
N ALA A 593 13.62 39.68 1.47
CA ALA A 593 12.99 38.45 1.01
C ALA A 593 13.70 37.75 -0.17
N TYR A 594 14.60 38.45 -0.87
CA TYR A 594 15.29 37.98 -2.07
C TYR A 594 16.78 38.39 -2.03
N PRO A 595 17.59 37.86 -1.09
CA PRO A 595 19.02 38.18 -1.02
C PRO A 595 19.77 37.85 -2.32
N GLN A 596 19.23 36.89 -3.09
CA GLN A 596 19.74 36.45 -4.39
C GLN A 596 19.84 37.59 -5.42
N SER A 597 19.08 38.67 -5.25
CA SER A 597 19.08 39.82 -6.17
C SER A 597 20.42 40.55 -6.20
N ASN A 598 21.14 40.61 -5.06
CA ASN A 598 22.50 41.12 -4.96
C ASN A 598 23.54 39.98 -4.77
N GLY A 599 23.11 38.73 -4.95
CA GLY A 599 23.92 37.56 -4.62
C GLY A 599 25.21 37.45 -5.43
N GLN A 600 25.31 38.11 -6.59
CA GLN A 600 26.55 38.17 -7.36
C GLN A 600 27.63 38.99 -6.64
N ALA A 601 27.28 40.15 -6.08
CA ALA A 601 28.20 40.96 -5.29
C ALA A 601 28.63 40.19 -4.03
N GLU A 602 27.71 39.51 -3.34
CA GLU A 602 28.05 38.70 -2.16
C GLU A 602 29.02 37.54 -2.48
N VAL A 603 28.80 36.81 -3.59
CA VAL A 603 29.67 35.70 -3.98
C VAL A 603 31.08 36.21 -4.29
N ILE A 604 31.18 37.34 -4.97
CA ILE A 604 32.45 37.96 -5.32
C ILE A 604 33.15 38.53 -4.09
N ASN A 605 32.40 39.13 -3.18
CA ASN A 605 32.94 39.58 -1.89
C ASN A 605 33.61 38.42 -1.14
N ARG A 606 33.00 37.22 -1.14
CA ARG A 606 33.63 36.02 -0.54
C ARG A 606 34.91 35.62 -1.27
N GLU A 607 34.95 35.74 -2.59
CA GLU A 607 36.13 35.41 -3.39
C GLU A 607 37.27 36.39 -3.15
N ILE A 608 37.00 37.70 -3.11
CA ILE A 608 37.97 38.75 -2.76
C ILE A 608 38.51 38.52 -1.34
N ILE A 609 37.62 38.31 -0.36
CA ILE A 609 38.03 38.03 1.03
C ILE A 609 38.86 36.74 1.10
N SER A 610 38.48 35.70 0.35
CA SER A 610 39.26 34.47 0.32
C SER A 610 40.63 34.67 -0.32
N GLY A 611 40.73 35.47 -1.37
CA GLY A 611 42.01 35.82 -2.01
C GLY A 611 42.92 36.57 -1.05
N LEU A 612 42.39 37.62 -0.41
CA LEU A 612 43.09 38.39 0.62
C LEU A 612 43.57 37.48 1.77
N LYS A 613 42.70 36.61 2.30
CA LYS A 613 43.08 35.67 3.37
C LYS A 613 44.24 34.75 2.99
N LYS A 614 44.28 34.29 1.73
CA LYS A 614 45.33 33.40 1.23
C LYS A 614 46.67 34.12 1.03
N LEU A 615 46.65 35.39 0.64
CA LEU A 615 47.87 36.18 0.40
C LEU A 615 48.46 36.77 1.69
N LEU A 616 47.63 37.03 2.71
CA LEU A 616 48.06 37.79 3.89
C LEU A 616 48.72 36.94 4.98
N GLU A 617 48.48 35.63 5.03
CA GLU A 617 48.97 34.72 6.09
C GLU A 617 48.89 35.38 7.49
N ASP A 618 50.03 35.64 8.15
CA ASP A 618 50.12 36.29 9.46
C ASP A 618 50.09 37.84 9.42
N SER A 619 50.28 38.45 8.25
CA SER A 619 50.38 39.91 8.04
C SER A 619 49.04 40.59 7.77
N LYS A 620 48.05 40.37 8.64
CA LYS A 620 46.65 40.83 8.46
C LYS A 620 46.45 42.34 8.26
N GLY A 621 47.42 43.19 8.58
CA GLY A 621 47.35 44.66 8.43
C GLY A 621 47.69 45.18 7.03
N ARG A 622 48.31 44.37 6.15
CA ARG A 622 48.75 44.76 4.80
C ARG A 622 47.71 44.55 3.69
N TRP A 623 46.48 44.20 4.06
CA TRP A 623 45.42 43.87 3.10
C TRP A 623 45.06 45.00 2.13
N THR A 624 45.37 46.25 2.50
CA THR A 624 45.19 47.42 1.63
C THR A 624 46.16 47.46 0.45
N GLU A 625 47.35 46.88 0.59
CA GLU A 625 48.38 46.81 -0.46
C GLU A 625 48.06 45.67 -1.45
N GLU A 626 47.53 44.56 -0.92
CA GLU A 626 47.24 43.36 -1.72
C GLU A 626 45.91 43.39 -2.47
N LEU A 627 45.02 44.35 -2.18
CA LEU A 627 43.72 44.44 -2.82
C LEU A 627 43.85 44.57 -4.35
N ALA A 628 44.78 45.39 -4.84
CA ALA A 628 45.00 45.57 -6.27
C ALA A 628 45.45 44.26 -6.93
N SER A 629 46.35 43.51 -6.29
CA SER A 629 46.80 42.18 -6.74
C SER A 629 45.65 41.19 -6.83
N VAL A 630 44.79 41.14 -5.81
CA VAL A 630 43.60 40.25 -5.79
C VAL A 630 42.61 40.61 -6.89
N LEU A 631 42.32 41.89 -7.08
CA LEU A 631 41.42 42.35 -8.14
C LEU A 631 42.01 42.06 -9.52
N TRP A 632 43.31 42.25 -9.72
CA TRP A 632 43.97 41.95 -10.99
C TRP A 632 43.91 40.45 -11.31
N ALA A 633 44.30 39.59 -10.37
CA ALA A 633 44.19 38.15 -10.52
C ALA A 633 42.75 37.69 -10.81
N TYR A 634 41.76 38.33 -10.18
CA TYR A 634 40.35 38.06 -10.45
C TYR A 634 39.97 38.44 -11.90
N ARG A 635 40.33 39.65 -12.33
CA ARG A 635 39.97 40.21 -13.65
C ARG A 635 40.58 39.41 -14.80
N THR A 636 41.72 38.76 -14.61
CA THR A 636 42.44 38.01 -15.66
C THR A 636 42.16 36.52 -15.67
N THR A 637 41.40 36.01 -14.70
CA THR A 637 41.11 34.57 -14.61
C THR A 637 39.71 34.27 -15.18
N PRO A 638 39.57 33.29 -16.09
CA PRO A 638 38.29 32.89 -16.67
C PRO A 638 37.25 32.48 -15.62
N ARG A 639 36.00 32.91 -15.79
CA ARG A 639 34.91 32.59 -14.87
C ARG A 639 34.13 31.39 -15.38
N THR A 640 33.74 30.49 -14.47
CA THR A 640 32.92 29.32 -14.83
C THR A 640 31.57 29.68 -15.44
N THR A 641 31.03 30.86 -15.12
CA THR A 641 29.72 31.32 -15.59
C THR A 641 29.74 31.85 -17.02
N THR A 642 30.80 32.56 -17.42
CA THR A 642 30.96 33.16 -18.76
C THR A 642 31.83 32.29 -19.66
N GLY A 643 32.80 31.57 -19.08
CA GLY A 643 33.85 30.83 -19.77
C GLY A 643 35.05 31.68 -20.19
N GLU A 644 34.96 33.00 -20.00
CA GLU A 644 35.97 34.00 -20.39
C GLU A 644 36.42 34.79 -19.16
N SER A 645 37.58 35.47 -19.24
CA SER A 645 38.01 36.37 -18.18
C SER A 645 37.19 37.68 -18.21
N PRO A 646 36.98 38.34 -17.05
CA PRO A 646 36.36 39.66 -17.03
C PRO A 646 37.11 40.70 -17.89
N TYR A 647 38.43 40.58 -17.99
CA TYR A 647 39.26 41.46 -18.80
C TYR A 647 38.98 41.30 -20.29
N SER A 648 38.96 40.07 -20.80
CA SER A 648 38.63 39.78 -22.19
C SER A 648 37.22 40.27 -22.57
N LEU A 649 36.22 40.05 -21.71
CA LEU A 649 34.86 40.55 -22.00
C LEU A 649 34.75 42.08 -22.00
N CYS A 650 35.55 42.75 -21.18
CA CYS A 650 35.61 44.20 -21.08
C CYS A 650 36.31 44.83 -22.29
N PHE A 651 37.52 44.38 -22.59
CA PHE A 651 38.44 45.02 -23.55
C PHE A 651 38.57 44.29 -24.89
N GLY A 652 37.92 43.14 -25.04
CA GLY A 652 37.94 42.31 -26.25
C GLY A 652 39.20 41.48 -26.44
N THR A 653 40.21 41.61 -25.57
CA THR A 653 41.45 40.85 -25.64
C THR A 653 41.96 40.51 -24.25
N GLU A 654 42.78 39.47 -24.14
CA GLU A 654 43.43 39.12 -22.87
C GLU A 654 44.60 40.06 -22.56
N VAL A 655 44.74 40.38 -21.27
CA VAL A 655 45.84 41.21 -20.79
C VAL A 655 47.16 40.44 -20.87
N VAL A 656 48.26 41.14 -21.14
CA VAL A 656 49.61 40.57 -20.97
C VAL A 656 49.85 40.36 -19.47
N ILE A 657 50.02 39.10 -19.06
CA ILE A 657 50.36 38.73 -17.67
C ILE A 657 51.86 38.44 -17.51
N PRO A 658 52.42 38.45 -16.28
CA PRO A 658 53.87 38.34 -16.07
C PRO A 658 54.52 37.10 -16.68
N VAL A 659 53.80 35.98 -16.75
CA VAL A 659 54.31 34.74 -17.39
C VAL A 659 54.54 34.92 -18.89
N GLU A 660 53.73 35.73 -19.58
CA GLU A 660 53.93 36.02 -21.00
C GLU A 660 55.17 36.89 -21.23
N VAL A 661 55.56 37.70 -20.25
CA VAL A 661 56.80 38.49 -20.30
C VAL A 661 58.00 37.61 -19.96
N GLY A 662 57.89 36.77 -18.92
CA GLY A 662 58.99 35.92 -18.44
C GLY A 662 59.34 34.73 -19.34
N VAL A 663 58.33 34.09 -19.95
CA VAL A 663 58.48 32.91 -20.84
C VAL A 663 58.26 33.29 -22.32
N GLN A 664 58.02 34.58 -22.60
CA GLN A 664 57.78 35.17 -23.93
C GLN A 664 56.73 34.41 -24.77
N SER A 665 55.48 34.87 -24.71
CA SER A 665 54.39 34.32 -25.54
C SER A 665 54.58 34.65 -27.02
N PRO A 666 53.97 33.91 -27.98
CA PRO A 666 54.05 34.24 -29.40
C PRO A 666 53.61 35.68 -29.73
N ARG A 667 52.66 36.23 -28.96
CA ARG A 667 52.22 37.64 -29.08
C ARG A 667 53.33 38.63 -28.70
N VAL A 668 54.21 38.25 -27.77
CA VAL A 668 55.36 39.06 -27.34
C VAL A 668 56.56 38.85 -28.27
N VAL A 669 56.79 37.63 -28.75
CA VAL A 669 57.94 37.27 -29.62
C VAL A 669 57.78 37.79 -31.04
N HIS A 670 56.57 37.69 -31.61
CA HIS A 670 56.29 38.04 -33.01
C HIS A 670 55.62 39.41 -33.16
N PHE A 671 55.83 40.30 -32.17
CA PHE A 671 55.30 41.65 -32.23
C PHE A 671 55.86 42.40 -33.44
N THR A 672 54.97 42.90 -34.28
CA THR A 672 55.26 43.80 -35.42
C THR A 672 54.17 44.87 -35.41
N GLU A 673 54.53 46.13 -35.71
CA GLU A 673 53.58 47.24 -35.64
C GLU A 673 52.36 46.99 -36.53
N ASP A 674 52.57 46.51 -37.77
CA ASP A 674 51.51 46.21 -38.74
C ASP A 674 50.53 45.12 -38.24
N ASN A 675 51.03 43.97 -37.77
CA ASN A 675 50.16 42.90 -37.25
C ASN A 675 49.45 43.32 -35.96
N ASN A 676 50.06 44.19 -35.16
CA ASN A 676 49.46 44.72 -33.93
C ASN A 676 48.41 45.81 -34.23
N GLU A 677 48.39 46.42 -35.41
CA GLU A 677 47.29 47.28 -35.84
C GLU A 677 46.12 46.48 -36.43
N GLU A 678 46.39 45.46 -37.25
CA GLU A 678 45.35 44.64 -37.90
C GLU A 678 44.69 43.61 -36.95
N GLY A 679 45.47 43.00 -36.06
CA GLY A 679 45.01 41.96 -35.13
C GLY A 679 43.92 42.45 -34.17
N PRO A 680 44.14 43.52 -33.38
CA PRO A 680 43.14 44.09 -32.49
C PRO A 680 41.89 44.60 -33.20
N ARG A 681 41.99 45.14 -34.42
CA ARG A 681 40.81 45.55 -35.22
C ARG A 681 39.94 44.34 -35.56
N SER A 682 40.57 43.25 -36.02
CA SER A 682 39.88 41.99 -36.30
C SER A 682 39.24 41.37 -35.04
N ILE A 683 39.93 41.47 -33.90
CA ILE A 683 39.43 40.98 -32.61
C ILE A 683 38.26 41.85 -32.10
N LEU A 684 38.29 43.16 -32.34
CA LEU A 684 37.20 44.07 -32.00
C LEU A 684 35.91 43.73 -32.77
N ASP A 685 36.00 43.31 -34.04
CA ASP A 685 34.83 42.84 -34.79
C ASP A 685 34.27 41.52 -34.22
N LEU A 686 35.14 40.66 -33.66
CA LEU A 686 34.76 39.37 -33.06
C LEU A 686 34.29 39.50 -31.59
N VAL A 687 34.45 40.66 -30.95
CA VAL A 687 34.10 40.83 -29.52
C VAL A 687 32.61 40.68 -29.28
N GLU A 688 31.77 41.07 -30.24
CA GLU A 688 30.32 40.92 -30.15
C GLU A 688 29.95 39.42 -30.17
N GLU A 689 30.58 38.64 -31.04
CA GLU A 689 30.39 37.18 -31.08
C GLU A 689 30.82 36.51 -29.76
N LEU A 690 31.94 36.94 -29.17
CA LEU A 690 32.41 36.46 -27.87
C LEU A 690 31.40 36.80 -26.75
N ARG A 691 30.87 38.02 -26.76
CA ARG A 691 29.86 38.49 -25.80
C ARG A 691 28.56 37.70 -25.95
N ASP A 692 28.09 37.43 -27.16
CA ASP A 692 26.89 36.63 -27.41
C ASP A 692 27.07 35.18 -26.94
N LYS A 693 28.23 34.58 -27.21
CA LYS A 693 28.57 33.25 -26.66
C LYS A 693 28.56 33.25 -25.13
N ALA A 694 29.09 34.30 -24.49
CA ALA A 694 29.06 34.46 -23.05
C ALA A 694 27.62 34.59 -22.51
N VAL A 695 26.75 35.35 -23.18
CA VAL A 695 25.32 35.47 -22.82
C VAL A 695 24.63 34.11 -22.86
N ILE A 696 24.82 33.35 -23.94
CA ILE A 696 24.25 31.99 -24.08
C ILE A 696 24.75 31.08 -22.97
N ARG A 697 26.05 31.12 -22.65
CA ARG A 697 26.64 30.32 -21.57
C ARG A 697 26.10 30.71 -20.20
N VAL A 698 25.99 32.01 -19.91
CA VAL A 698 25.41 32.52 -18.67
C VAL A 698 23.96 32.06 -18.54
N ALA A 699 23.15 32.17 -19.60
CA ALA A 699 21.78 31.70 -19.61
C ALA A 699 21.69 30.19 -19.36
N ALA A 700 22.48 29.38 -20.06
CA ALA A 700 22.53 27.92 -19.88
C ALA A 700 23.04 27.51 -18.48
N TYR A 701 23.99 28.25 -17.91
CA TYR A 701 24.46 28.05 -16.54
C TYR A 701 23.37 28.38 -15.52
N GLN A 702 22.73 29.55 -15.65
CA GLN A 702 21.63 29.96 -14.78
C GLN A 702 20.45 28.97 -14.85
N GLU A 703 20.14 28.45 -16.03
CA GLU A 703 19.09 27.45 -16.19
C GLU A 703 19.44 26.12 -15.49
N ARG A 704 20.69 25.65 -15.61
CA ARG A 704 21.17 24.46 -14.89
C ARG A 704 21.08 24.62 -13.38
N VAL A 705 21.53 25.77 -12.86
CA VAL A 705 21.46 26.10 -11.43
C VAL A 705 20.00 26.20 -10.98
N SER A 706 19.15 26.88 -11.76
CA SER A 706 17.72 27.00 -11.51
C SER A 706 17.04 25.63 -11.47
N ARG A 707 17.29 24.74 -12.45
CA ARG A 707 16.76 23.37 -12.44
C ARG A 707 17.20 22.59 -11.21
N TYR A 708 18.46 22.66 -10.80
CA TYR A 708 18.96 21.97 -9.61
C TYR A 708 18.35 22.53 -8.32
N TYR A 709 18.24 23.85 -8.20
CA TYR A 709 17.61 24.52 -7.06
C TYR A 709 16.11 24.23 -6.98
N ASN A 710 15.40 24.36 -8.11
CA ASN A 710 13.96 24.18 -8.21
C ASN A 710 13.52 22.74 -7.92
N LYS A 711 14.38 21.73 -8.14
CA LYS A 711 14.13 20.34 -7.67
C LYS A 711 13.93 20.23 -6.16
N ARG A 712 14.49 21.17 -5.39
CA ARG A 712 14.40 21.20 -3.92
C ARG A 712 13.28 22.10 -3.43
N VAL A 713 12.61 22.84 -4.32
CA VAL A 713 11.54 23.77 -3.96
C VAL A 713 10.27 22.97 -3.67
N SER A 714 9.72 23.16 -2.47
CA SER A 714 8.41 22.65 -2.10
C SER A 714 7.43 23.82 -2.07
N PRO A 715 6.55 23.95 -3.07
CA PRO A 715 5.60 25.06 -3.14
C PRO A 715 4.67 25.03 -1.93
N ARG A 716 4.66 26.13 -1.16
CA ARG A 716 3.78 26.32 0.00
C ARG A 716 2.84 27.48 -0.29
N PRO A 717 1.78 27.30 -1.10
CA PRO A 717 0.88 28.37 -1.46
C PRO A 717 0.11 28.84 -0.22
N LEU A 718 0.26 30.12 0.10
CA LEU A 718 -0.49 30.81 1.15
C LEU A 718 -1.41 31.82 0.47
N ARG A 719 -2.68 31.86 0.89
CA ARG A 719 -3.70 32.76 0.33
C ARG A 719 -4.18 33.74 1.39
N GLN A 720 -4.78 34.85 0.96
CA GLN A 720 -5.50 35.73 1.86
C GLN A 720 -6.58 34.94 2.61
N GLY A 721 -6.70 35.16 3.92
CA GLY A 721 -7.61 34.45 4.80
C GLY A 721 -7.05 33.16 5.41
N ASP A 722 -5.95 32.60 4.90
CA ASP A 722 -5.33 31.40 5.51
C ASP A 722 -4.82 31.71 6.93
N LEU A 723 -4.96 30.73 7.83
CA LEU A 723 -4.32 30.74 9.13
C LEU A 723 -2.86 30.29 9.01
N VAL A 724 -1.96 30.99 9.69
CA VAL A 724 -0.52 30.73 9.66
C VAL A 724 0.13 30.86 11.03
N LEU A 725 1.21 30.12 11.22
CA LEU A 725 2.16 30.30 12.31
C LEU A 725 3.41 31.02 11.77
N ARG A 726 4.01 31.88 12.60
CA ARG A 726 5.27 32.59 12.29
C ARG A 726 6.45 31.95 13.02
N ASN A 727 7.63 31.96 12.42
CA ASN A 727 8.83 31.41 13.03
C ASN A 727 9.26 32.26 14.26
N SER A 728 9.33 31.63 15.44
CA SER A 728 9.65 32.28 16.71
C SER A 728 11.05 32.90 16.73
N ALA A 729 12.04 32.29 16.08
CA ALA A 729 13.43 32.78 16.07
C ALA A 729 13.59 34.10 15.30
N VAL A 730 12.72 34.35 14.33
CA VAL A 730 12.71 35.61 13.56
C VAL A 730 11.90 36.70 14.27
N ALA A 731 10.95 36.31 15.11
CA ALA A 731 10.11 37.21 15.90
C ALA A 731 10.87 37.77 17.12
N ASP A 732 11.69 36.93 17.78
CA ASP A 732 12.50 37.28 18.94
C ASP A 732 13.97 36.85 18.72
N PRO A 733 14.80 37.69 18.06
CA PRO A 733 16.20 37.39 17.78
C PRO A 733 17.09 37.38 19.03
N THR A 734 16.61 37.91 20.16
CA THR A 734 17.37 38.05 21.41
C THR A 734 17.47 36.75 22.21
N GLY A 735 16.80 35.67 21.77
CA GLY A 735 16.96 34.33 22.34
C GLY A 735 16.33 34.14 23.71
N THR A 736 15.47 35.06 24.13
CA THR A 736 14.86 35.15 25.47
C THR A 736 13.97 33.97 25.86
N ARG A 737 13.48 33.19 24.87
CA ARG A 737 12.47 32.14 25.07
C ARG A 737 13.01 30.77 25.52
N GLY A 738 14.33 30.57 25.61
CA GLY A 738 14.93 29.32 26.09
C GLY A 738 14.77 28.10 25.14
N LYS A 739 15.43 26.97 25.45
CA LYS A 739 15.50 25.79 24.56
C LYS A 739 14.19 25.01 24.38
N LEU A 740 13.22 25.18 25.30
CA LEU A 740 11.94 24.45 25.30
C LEU A 740 10.78 25.25 24.72
N ALA A 741 11.03 26.46 24.20
CA ALA A 741 9.98 27.25 23.59
C ALA A 741 9.54 26.70 22.23
N PRO A 742 8.27 26.88 21.87
CA PRO A 742 7.78 26.46 20.56
C PRO A 742 8.51 27.15 19.41
N ALA A 743 8.90 26.37 18.40
CA ALA A 743 9.56 26.88 17.19
C ALA A 743 8.67 27.84 16.38
N TRP A 744 7.36 27.72 16.53
CA TRP A 744 6.36 28.53 15.84
C TRP A 744 5.39 29.22 16.80
N GLU A 745 5.02 30.45 16.47
CA GLU A 745 4.12 31.32 17.24
C GLU A 745 2.86 31.64 16.43
N GLY A 746 1.69 31.68 17.09
CA GLY A 746 0.40 31.99 16.47
C GLY A 746 -0.75 31.22 17.12
N PRO A 747 -1.88 30.98 16.40
CA PRO A 747 -2.11 31.28 14.97
C PRO A 747 -2.43 32.75 14.66
N TYR A 748 -2.10 33.16 13.43
CA TYR A 748 -2.40 34.47 12.83
C TYR A 748 -3.17 34.29 11.52
N LYS A 749 -3.90 35.30 11.07
CA LYS A 749 -4.61 35.28 9.78
C LYS A 749 -3.89 36.14 8.74
N ILE A 750 -3.85 35.70 7.48
CA ILE A 750 -3.31 36.51 6.39
C ILE A 750 -4.34 37.57 5.98
N LYS A 751 -4.07 38.84 6.33
CA LYS A 751 -4.93 39.98 6.00
C LYS A 751 -4.89 40.33 4.52
N ARG A 752 -3.69 40.44 3.94
CA ARG A 752 -3.48 40.73 2.52
C ARG A 752 -2.12 40.26 2.02
N VAL A 753 -2.06 39.96 0.71
CA VAL A 753 -0.82 39.69 -0.01
C VAL A 753 -0.25 41.01 -0.51
N LEU A 754 0.96 41.37 -0.08
CA LEU A 754 1.61 42.61 -0.54
C LEU A 754 2.27 42.40 -1.91
N ARG A 755 3.02 41.31 -2.03
CA ARG A 755 3.69 40.83 -3.26
C ARG A 755 3.80 39.30 -3.20
N ARG A 756 4.13 38.65 -4.31
CA ARG A 756 4.24 37.17 -4.39
C ARG A 756 5.18 36.64 -3.30
N GLY A 757 4.64 35.98 -2.27
CA GLY A 757 5.43 35.44 -1.14
C GLY A 757 5.62 36.35 0.07
N THR A 758 5.11 37.59 0.06
CA THR A 758 5.16 38.51 1.20
C THR A 758 3.75 38.86 1.68
N PHE A 759 3.50 38.65 2.96
CA PHE A 759 2.17 38.70 3.57
C PHE A 759 2.12 39.68 4.74
N LYS A 760 0.95 40.32 4.88
CA LYS A 760 0.61 41.10 6.07
C LYS A 760 -0.31 40.26 6.95
N LEU A 761 0.02 40.17 8.24
CA LEU A 761 -0.68 39.32 9.19
C LEU A 761 -1.56 40.15 10.13
N GLU A 762 -2.66 39.55 10.60
CA GLU A 762 -3.51 40.05 11.67
C GLU A 762 -3.68 38.99 12.76
N THR A 763 -3.84 39.43 14.01
CA THR A 763 -4.23 38.53 15.11
C THR A 763 -5.66 38.05 14.92
N LEU A 764 -6.05 36.97 15.58
CA LEU A 764 -7.44 36.49 15.55
C LEU A 764 -8.45 37.55 16.07
N GLY A 765 -7.99 38.48 16.93
CA GLY A 765 -8.77 39.62 17.39
C GLY A 765 -8.74 40.85 16.46
N GLY A 766 -8.21 40.74 15.25
CA GLY A 766 -8.24 41.80 14.22
C GLY A 766 -7.13 42.85 14.32
N ARG A 767 -6.15 42.71 15.23
CA ARG A 767 -5.01 43.65 15.35
C ARG A 767 -3.96 43.33 14.30
N GLU A 768 -3.59 44.31 13.49
CA GLU A 768 -2.59 44.15 12.43
C GLU A 768 -1.15 44.09 12.98
N ILE A 769 -0.33 43.19 12.45
CA ILE A 769 1.09 43.10 12.81
C ILE A 769 1.89 44.10 11.97
N ALA A 770 2.68 44.96 12.65
CA ALA A 770 3.43 46.05 12.01
C ALA A 770 4.45 45.58 10.96
N ARG A 771 5.14 44.45 11.18
CA ARG A 771 6.12 43.89 10.24
C ARG A 771 5.45 43.01 9.17
N ALA A 772 5.93 43.08 7.92
CA ALA A 772 5.56 42.15 6.85
C ALA A 772 6.38 40.84 6.94
N TRP A 773 5.78 39.71 6.55
CA TRP A 773 6.38 38.38 6.71
C TRP A 773 6.51 37.64 5.38
N ASN A 774 7.65 36.99 5.17
CA ASN A 774 7.90 36.14 4.00
C ASN A 774 7.29 34.73 4.22
N ALA A 775 6.76 34.11 3.16
CA ALA A 775 6.35 32.71 3.11
C ALA A 775 7.35 31.73 3.76
N GLU A 776 8.66 31.96 3.65
CA GLU A 776 9.69 31.11 4.22
C GLU A 776 9.66 31.05 5.74
N HIS A 777 9.19 32.13 6.38
CA HIS A 777 9.04 32.23 7.84
C HIS A 777 7.59 32.00 8.30
N LEU A 778 6.73 31.53 7.40
CA LEU A 778 5.33 31.23 7.68
C LEU A 778 5.04 29.76 7.41
N ARG A 779 4.13 29.20 8.21
CA ARG A 779 3.62 27.84 8.06
C ARG A 779 2.11 27.88 8.10
N LYS A 780 1.44 27.22 7.16
CA LYS A 780 -0.02 27.08 7.21
C LYS A 780 -0.44 26.33 8.48
N TYR A 781 -1.42 26.89 9.17
CA TYR A 781 -2.06 26.29 10.35
C TYR A 781 -3.34 25.59 9.91
N TYR A 782 -3.54 24.35 10.35
CA TYR A 782 -4.68 23.52 10.04
C TYR A 782 -5.54 23.35 11.30
N GLN A 783 -6.86 23.50 11.14
CA GLN A 783 -7.89 23.27 12.16
C GLN A 783 -8.65 21.98 11.89
#